data_AF-A0AAU4DAE8-F1
#
_entry.id   AF-A0AAU4DAE8-F1
#
_cell.length_a   1.000
_cell.length_b   1.000
_cell.length_c   1.000
_cell.angle_alpha   90.00
_cell.angle_beta   90.00
_cell.angle_gamma   90.00
#
_symmetry.space_group_name_H-M   'P 1'
#
loop_
_entity.id
_entity.type
_entity.pdbx_description
1 polymer ?
#
loop_
_entity_poly.entity_id
_entity_poly.type
_entity_poly.pdbx_seq_one_letter_code
_entity_poly.pdbx_strand_id
1 'polypeptide(L)'
;MSTDPAAPVDVAALALGHQLGQGGQGSVHQVLNKRINEGAADGGWEIVYKEYSPSVLPQLDAAALDAAAALPGRLTGAQGRWLCEKTAWPAAVVQRQGQACGFLMRAVPDRFHFMLRTLTSANTGSRRLASTEYLLNDDAYVAGIGLAVSDRHRLLLLADLAATMDRLHRLGIAVGDVSPKNLLFSLAPEPACFLIDCDAMRLHGATVLPQAETPDWQVPAGEERATRASDVYKLALLAVRIFARDQTATEPAALGAISPALGDLARASLDPDPARRPAPDVWAERLASAAVGASTGTTPRTPRHTRLPPGRPGTGRPPTITGTPKPPTSAAAKVGRAVGALAAGLALLLVIVSNQHSSEADASGAADSARAASSYTPYASHSPAWTPATQPAGTTSAPDTPTPTPTPTPTPTPTPTPTPTPTSPIGTAQVGDCFYDSGTSGHADLTATDCASGTFKVVRINAGSTDLNSCDSVTNSDESVSSSLYDRVLCLSYQSSGGTAYHARQGDCVFGAPGADAWSTQACQTGNFKVLAVYRGTSDHTKCDNWPHYNYWRSMPTAGHSGLDVLLCLSMNYPDDAGYATVNECLLKSGSTFTNVGSCGGSNVYVTGRTSTPYDTAFCGTSGSTYWRSGDYPAFGYTVCWRWR
;
A
#
# COMPACT_ATOMS: atom_id res chain seq x y z
N MET A 1 21.62 -8.22 -33.50
CA MET A 1 21.22 -9.26 -32.53
C MET A 1 21.57 -10.58 -33.14
N SER A 2 22.12 -11.51 -32.37
CA SER A 2 22.23 -12.90 -32.83
C SER A 2 20.83 -13.41 -33.16
N THR A 3 20.68 -14.13 -34.26
CA THR A 3 19.40 -14.68 -34.75
C THR A 3 19.00 -15.96 -34.03
N ASP A 4 19.87 -16.52 -33.19
CA ASP A 4 19.57 -17.70 -32.40
C ASP A 4 18.83 -17.32 -31.10
N PRO A 5 17.79 -18.07 -30.71
CA PRO A 5 17.16 -17.90 -29.40
C PRO A 5 18.23 -18.04 -28.32
N ALA A 6 18.23 -17.11 -27.34
CA ALA A 6 19.18 -17.20 -26.25
C ALA A 6 19.00 -18.54 -25.54
N ALA A 7 20.05 -19.36 -25.54
CA ALA A 7 20.02 -20.66 -24.89
C ALA A 7 19.64 -20.49 -23.41
N PRO A 8 18.86 -21.43 -22.84
CA PRO A 8 18.57 -21.41 -21.42
C PRO A 8 19.85 -21.33 -20.59
N VAL A 9 19.79 -20.58 -19.49
CA VAL A 9 20.92 -20.34 -18.61
C VAL A 9 20.70 -21.08 -17.30
N ASP A 10 21.66 -21.91 -16.88
CA ASP A 10 21.60 -22.50 -15.55
C ASP A 10 21.79 -21.41 -14.48
N VAL A 11 20.94 -21.38 -13.46
CA VAL A 11 21.02 -20.43 -12.35
C VAL A 11 22.40 -20.48 -11.66
N ALA A 12 23.06 -21.64 -11.60
CA ALA A 12 24.38 -21.79 -11.03
C ALA A 12 25.49 -21.09 -11.84
N ALA A 13 25.23 -20.75 -13.11
CA ALA A 13 26.15 -19.97 -13.94
C ALA A 13 25.99 -18.44 -13.75
N LEU A 14 25.02 -17.99 -12.94
CA LEU A 14 24.80 -16.58 -12.64
C LEU A 14 25.56 -16.16 -11.38
N ALA A 15 26.34 -15.08 -11.47
CA ALA A 15 26.87 -14.39 -10.31
C ALA A 15 25.84 -13.34 -9.86
N LEU A 16 25.06 -13.66 -8.84
CA LEU A 16 24.00 -12.79 -8.34
C LEU A 16 24.56 -11.74 -7.37
N GLY A 17 24.12 -10.49 -7.54
CA GLY A 17 24.39 -9.39 -6.64
C GLY A 17 23.25 -9.19 -5.64
N HIS A 18 22.99 -7.93 -5.31
CA HIS A 18 21.89 -7.57 -4.40
C HIS A 18 20.52 -7.86 -5.01
N GLN A 19 19.56 -8.17 -4.13
CA GLN A 19 18.16 -8.24 -4.50
C GLN A 19 17.64 -6.82 -4.70
N LEU A 20 17.08 -6.56 -5.88
CA LEU A 20 16.56 -5.27 -6.32
C LEU A 20 15.10 -5.06 -5.91
N GLY A 21 14.34 -6.15 -5.72
CA GLY A 21 12.95 -6.10 -5.31
C GLY A 21 12.32 -7.48 -5.10
N GLN A 22 11.15 -7.50 -4.48
CA GLN A 22 10.33 -8.69 -4.28
C GLN A 22 8.86 -8.36 -4.49
N GLY A 23 8.15 -9.22 -5.21
CA GLY A 23 6.70 -9.14 -5.43
C GLY A 23 6.02 -10.48 -5.20
N GLY A 24 4.70 -10.54 -5.42
CA GLY A 24 3.90 -11.75 -5.17
C GLY A 24 4.29 -12.96 -6.05
N GLN A 25 4.92 -12.71 -7.20
CA GLN A 25 5.29 -13.75 -8.17
C GLN A 25 6.79 -14.10 -8.14
N GLY A 26 7.61 -13.40 -7.37
CA GLY A 26 9.06 -13.63 -7.42
C GLY A 26 9.92 -12.52 -6.84
N SER A 27 11.22 -12.67 -7.03
CA SER A 27 12.26 -11.72 -6.63
C SER A 27 13.09 -11.31 -7.84
N VAL A 28 13.66 -10.11 -7.81
CA VAL A 28 14.54 -9.61 -8.88
C VAL A 28 15.92 -9.38 -8.31
N HIS A 29 16.94 -9.95 -8.96
CA HIS A 29 18.33 -9.92 -8.52
C HIS A 29 19.21 -9.27 -9.58
N GLN A 30 20.22 -8.53 -9.13
CA GLN A 30 21.28 -8.08 -10.02
C GLN A 30 22.09 -9.27 -10.54
N VAL A 31 22.53 -9.22 -11.80
CA VAL A 31 23.46 -10.20 -12.38
C VAL A 31 24.78 -9.48 -12.69
N LEU A 32 25.89 -10.01 -12.18
CA LEU A 32 27.20 -9.34 -12.23
C LEU A 32 28.11 -9.82 -13.38
N ASN A 33 27.81 -10.97 -13.96
CA ASN A 33 28.70 -11.66 -14.90
C ASN A 33 28.13 -11.85 -16.32
N LYS A 34 27.03 -11.16 -16.66
CA LYS A 34 26.37 -11.23 -17.98
C LYS A 34 25.76 -9.91 -18.37
N ARG A 35 25.71 -9.63 -19.68
CA ARG A 35 24.95 -8.53 -20.28
C ARG A 35 24.17 -8.99 -21.51
N ILE A 36 23.12 -8.26 -21.88
CA ILE A 36 22.45 -8.43 -23.17
C ILE A 36 23.30 -7.75 -24.24
N ASN A 37 23.50 -8.40 -25.39
CA ASN A 37 24.22 -7.83 -26.55
C ASN A 37 25.66 -7.37 -26.25
N GLU A 38 26.46 -8.13 -25.51
CA GLU A 38 27.86 -7.78 -25.15
C GLU A 38 28.75 -7.38 -26.34
N GLY A 39 28.50 -7.92 -27.53
CA GLY A 39 29.22 -7.56 -28.76
C GLY A 39 28.70 -6.33 -29.51
N ALA A 40 27.70 -5.61 -28.99
CA ALA A 40 27.19 -4.40 -29.62
C ALA A 40 28.13 -3.21 -29.39
N ALA A 41 28.13 -2.24 -30.32
CA ALA A 41 29.01 -1.07 -30.28
C ALA A 41 28.82 -0.19 -29.02
N ASP A 42 27.70 -0.31 -28.33
CA ASP A 42 27.38 0.36 -27.06
C ASP A 42 27.75 -0.46 -25.81
N GLY A 43 28.44 -1.59 -25.97
CA GLY A 43 28.94 -2.42 -24.86
C GLY A 43 27.90 -3.34 -24.22
N GLY A 44 26.72 -3.48 -24.84
CA GLY A 44 25.60 -4.25 -24.32
C GLY A 44 24.85 -3.54 -23.19
N TRP A 45 23.89 -4.24 -22.58
CA TRP A 45 23.06 -3.72 -21.50
C TRP A 45 23.15 -4.59 -20.25
N GLU A 46 23.17 -3.93 -19.09
CA GLU A 46 22.99 -4.56 -17.79
C GLU A 46 21.72 -5.43 -17.78
N ILE A 47 21.81 -6.56 -17.09
CA ILE A 47 20.75 -7.56 -17.02
C ILE A 47 20.41 -7.86 -15.56
N VAL A 48 19.16 -8.22 -15.31
CA VAL A 48 18.67 -8.67 -14.01
C VAL A 48 18.00 -10.02 -14.17
N TYR A 49 17.98 -10.79 -13.09
CA TYR A 49 17.34 -12.09 -13.01
C TYR A 49 16.05 -11.97 -12.22
N LYS A 50 14.90 -12.26 -12.85
CA LYS A 50 13.63 -12.46 -12.14
C LYS A 50 13.50 -13.95 -11.82
N GLU A 51 13.51 -14.28 -10.54
CA GLU A 51 13.27 -15.62 -10.01
C GLU A 51 11.82 -15.76 -9.59
N TYR A 52 11.13 -16.78 -10.12
CA TYR A 52 9.76 -17.08 -9.73
C TYR A 52 9.68 -17.64 -8.31
N SER A 53 8.64 -17.25 -7.57
CA SER A 53 8.38 -17.84 -6.26
C SER A 53 7.94 -19.31 -6.39
N PRO A 54 8.26 -20.18 -5.41
CA PRO A 54 7.86 -21.59 -5.47
C PRO A 54 6.34 -21.81 -5.64
N SER A 55 5.52 -20.87 -5.17
CA SER A 55 4.05 -20.96 -5.26
C SER A 55 3.51 -20.75 -6.67
N VAL A 56 4.24 -20.08 -7.57
CA VAL A 56 3.79 -19.83 -8.95
C VAL A 56 4.37 -20.82 -9.96
N LEU A 57 5.49 -21.48 -9.65
CA LEU A 57 6.12 -22.47 -10.53
C LEU A 57 5.16 -23.56 -11.04
N PRO A 58 4.20 -24.10 -10.25
CA PRO A 58 3.24 -25.10 -10.76
C PRO A 58 2.29 -24.57 -11.83
N GLN A 59 2.12 -23.24 -11.93
CA GLN A 59 1.24 -22.57 -12.89
C GLN A 59 2.02 -22.01 -14.09
N LEU A 60 3.35 -22.16 -14.10
CA LEU A 60 4.24 -21.62 -15.12
C LEU A 60 4.09 -22.41 -16.43
N ASP A 61 3.73 -21.73 -17.51
CA ASP A 61 3.86 -22.27 -18.86
C ASP A 61 5.28 -22.00 -19.38
N ALA A 62 6.14 -23.01 -19.26
CA ALA A 62 7.54 -22.93 -19.70
C ALA A 62 7.66 -22.70 -21.22
N ALA A 63 6.74 -23.25 -22.03
CA ALA A 63 6.77 -23.07 -23.48
C ALA A 63 6.40 -21.64 -23.87
N ALA A 64 5.44 -21.03 -23.17
CA ALA A 64 5.12 -19.61 -23.35
C ALA A 64 6.30 -18.72 -22.95
N LEU A 65 7.01 -19.04 -21.85
CA LEU A 65 8.19 -18.30 -21.42
C LEU A 65 9.35 -18.44 -22.43
N ASP A 66 9.61 -19.64 -22.93
CA ASP A 66 10.59 -19.90 -23.99
C ASP A 66 10.26 -19.10 -25.26
N ALA A 67 8.98 -19.07 -25.65
CA ALA A 67 8.53 -18.30 -26.81
C ALA A 67 8.72 -16.79 -26.60
N ALA A 68 8.46 -16.28 -25.39
CA ALA A 68 8.71 -14.88 -25.04
C ALA A 68 10.21 -14.55 -25.09
N ALA A 69 11.06 -15.38 -24.49
CA ALA A 69 12.52 -15.19 -24.48
C ALA A 69 13.15 -15.28 -25.89
N ALA A 70 12.57 -16.10 -26.77
CA ALA A 70 13.01 -16.22 -28.16
C ALA A 70 12.59 -15.04 -29.05
N LEU A 71 11.56 -14.26 -28.65
CA LEU A 71 10.97 -13.23 -29.50
C LEU A 71 11.99 -12.18 -29.98
N PRO A 72 12.86 -11.59 -29.14
CA PRO A 72 13.82 -10.58 -29.59
C PRO A 72 14.73 -11.07 -30.74
N GLY A 73 15.13 -12.34 -30.73
CA GLY A 73 15.97 -12.95 -31.78
C GLY A 73 15.21 -13.25 -33.08
N ARG A 74 13.88 -13.41 -33.02
CA ARG A 74 13.01 -13.61 -34.19
C ARG A 74 12.61 -12.30 -34.89
N LEU A 75 12.68 -11.18 -34.17
CA LEU A 75 12.40 -9.86 -34.71
C LEU A 75 13.58 -9.33 -35.53
N THR A 76 13.35 -8.35 -36.41
CA THR A 76 14.46 -7.63 -37.04
C THR A 76 15.33 -6.97 -35.96
N GLY A 77 16.63 -6.77 -36.22
CA GLY A 77 17.54 -6.18 -35.23
C GLY A 77 17.06 -4.84 -34.66
N ALA A 78 16.37 -4.02 -35.48
CA ALA A 78 15.76 -2.76 -35.04
C ALA A 78 14.50 -2.95 -34.17
N GLN A 79 13.65 -3.94 -34.48
CA GLN A 79 12.47 -4.26 -33.69
C GLN A 79 12.82 -4.86 -32.34
N GLY A 80 13.74 -5.84 -32.32
CA GLY A 80 14.23 -6.43 -31.07
C GLY A 80 14.92 -5.37 -30.19
N ARG A 81 15.72 -4.48 -30.79
CA ARG A 81 16.39 -3.40 -30.06
C ARG A 81 15.38 -2.47 -29.41
N TRP A 82 14.40 -2.02 -30.19
CA TRP A 82 13.33 -1.17 -29.70
C TRP A 82 12.53 -1.82 -28.56
N LEU A 83 12.22 -3.12 -28.66
CA LEU A 83 11.48 -3.85 -27.64
C LEU A 83 12.22 -3.78 -26.30
N CYS A 84 13.52 -4.08 -26.29
CA CYS A 84 14.35 -3.99 -25.09
C CYS A 84 14.63 -2.54 -24.64
N GLU A 85 14.50 -1.54 -25.51
CA GLU A 85 14.59 -0.11 -25.14
C GLU A 85 13.33 0.41 -24.46
N LYS A 86 12.17 -0.19 -24.74
CA LYS A 86 10.88 0.20 -24.15
C LYS A 86 10.41 -0.70 -23.02
N THR A 87 11.01 -1.88 -22.83
CA THR A 87 10.47 -2.90 -21.93
C THR A 87 11.57 -3.72 -21.25
N ALA A 88 11.27 -4.25 -20.06
CA ALA A 88 12.05 -5.31 -19.42
C ALA A 88 11.65 -6.70 -19.97
N TRP A 89 11.69 -6.86 -21.30
CA TRP A 89 11.28 -8.11 -21.95
C TRP A 89 12.18 -9.29 -21.57
N PRO A 90 11.62 -10.52 -21.44
CA PRO A 90 12.41 -11.73 -21.25
C PRO A 90 13.46 -11.91 -22.36
N ALA A 91 14.72 -12.07 -21.97
CA ALA A 91 15.85 -12.21 -22.87
C ALA A 91 16.41 -13.63 -22.92
N ALA A 92 16.34 -14.38 -21.81
CA ALA A 92 16.73 -15.78 -21.73
C ALA A 92 16.01 -16.46 -20.57
N VAL A 93 15.60 -17.72 -20.74
CA VAL A 93 15.03 -18.51 -19.64
C VAL A 93 16.14 -18.95 -18.70
N VAL A 94 15.91 -18.85 -17.40
CA VAL A 94 16.81 -19.37 -16.37
C VAL A 94 16.24 -20.68 -15.85
N GLN A 95 17.09 -21.69 -15.76
CA GLN A 95 16.73 -23.02 -15.32
C GLN A 95 17.47 -23.41 -14.05
N ARG A 96 16.81 -24.22 -13.23
CA ARG A 96 17.41 -24.91 -12.09
C ARG A 96 17.15 -26.41 -12.30
N GLN A 97 18.21 -27.20 -12.44
CA GLN A 97 18.12 -28.64 -12.72
C GLN A 97 17.27 -28.94 -13.97
N GLY A 98 17.41 -28.13 -15.02
CA GLY A 98 16.67 -28.30 -16.29
C GLY A 98 15.21 -27.87 -16.26
N GLN A 99 14.70 -27.34 -15.14
CA GLN A 99 13.34 -26.79 -15.04
C GLN A 99 13.39 -25.25 -15.03
N ALA A 100 12.49 -24.60 -15.77
CA ALA A 100 12.38 -23.15 -15.78
C ALA A 100 12.06 -22.62 -14.37
N CYS A 101 12.89 -21.73 -13.85
CA CYS A 101 12.73 -21.12 -12.53
C CYS A 101 12.69 -19.59 -12.57
N GLY A 102 12.89 -18.99 -13.74
CA GLY A 102 12.88 -17.56 -13.92
C GLY A 102 13.39 -17.16 -15.30
N PHE A 103 13.75 -15.89 -15.45
CA PHE A 103 14.29 -15.38 -16.70
C PHE A 103 15.21 -14.19 -16.48
N LEU A 104 16.11 -13.98 -17.43
CA LEU A 104 16.93 -12.78 -17.51
C LEU A 104 16.21 -11.71 -18.33
N MET A 105 16.32 -10.45 -17.91
CA MET A 105 15.75 -9.30 -18.62
C MET A 105 16.63 -8.08 -18.47
N ARG A 106 16.48 -7.09 -19.37
CA ARG A 106 17.24 -5.85 -19.30
C ARG A 106 17.00 -5.16 -17.95
N ALA A 107 18.07 -4.70 -17.30
CA ALA A 107 17.97 -3.83 -16.15
C ALA A 107 17.30 -2.50 -16.53
N VAL A 108 16.51 -1.94 -15.60
CA VAL A 108 15.86 -0.64 -15.83
C VAL A 108 16.93 0.44 -16.06
N PRO A 109 16.88 1.19 -17.18
CA PRO A 109 17.87 2.23 -17.45
C PRO A 109 17.87 3.35 -16.41
N ASP A 110 19.04 3.95 -16.17
CA ASP A 110 19.24 4.97 -15.13
C ASP A 110 18.26 6.15 -15.23
N ARG A 111 17.88 6.55 -16.45
CA ARG A 111 16.96 7.66 -16.72
C ARG A 111 15.54 7.47 -16.18
N PHE A 112 15.15 6.24 -15.82
CA PHE A 112 13.86 5.92 -15.20
C PHE A 112 13.95 5.92 -13.66
N HIS A 113 14.97 6.55 -13.11
CA HIS A 113 15.12 6.78 -11.68
C HIS A 113 15.10 8.27 -11.36
N PHE A 114 14.69 8.60 -10.14
CA PHE A 114 14.79 9.94 -9.58
C PHE A 114 15.28 9.88 -8.14
N MET A 115 15.73 11.03 -7.62
CA MET A 115 16.12 11.18 -6.23
C MET A 115 14.91 11.63 -5.43
N LEU A 116 14.34 10.72 -4.65
CA LEU A 116 13.21 10.98 -3.78
C LEU A 116 13.65 11.92 -2.65
N ARG A 117 13.02 13.09 -2.55
CA ARG A 117 13.24 14.05 -1.46
C ARG A 117 12.33 13.71 -0.28
N THR A 118 12.91 13.63 0.92
CA THR A 118 12.17 13.50 2.18
C THR A 118 12.26 14.81 2.97
N LEU A 119 11.21 15.14 3.73
CA LEU A 119 11.13 16.38 4.51
C LEU A 119 12.09 16.42 5.72
N THR A 120 12.77 15.32 6.04
CA THR A 120 13.48 15.12 7.32
C THR A 120 15.00 15.06 7.24
N SER A 121 15.61 15.12 6.05
CA SER A 121 17.08 15.10 5.96
C SER A 121 17.62 16.02 4.87
N ALA A 122 18.54 16.88 5.28
CA ALA A 122 19.28 17.74 4.37
C ALA A 122 20.09 16.88 3.37
N ASN A 123 19.75 17.02 2.08
CA ASN A 123 20.59 16.72 0.91
C ASN A 123 20.99 15.28 0.57
N THR A 124 20.35 14.22 1.11
CA THR A 124 20.56 12.84 0.59
C THR A 124 19.23 12.19 0.23
N GLY A 125 18.74 12.44 -0.99
CA GLY A 125 17.59 11.71 -1.52
C GLY A 125 17.89 10.23 -1.71
N SER A 126 16.89 9.36 -1.58
CA SER A 126 17.05 7.94 -1.96
C SER A 126 16.76 7.77 -3.45
N ARG A 127 17.58 7.00 -4.16
CA ARG A 127 17.34 6.70 -5.57
C ARG A 127 16.15 5.75 -5.68
N ARG A 128 15.11 6.15 -6.41
CA ARG A 128 13.87 5.38 -6.60
C ARG A 128 13.52 5.27 -8.07
N LEU A 129 12.83 4.19 -8.44
CA LEU A 129 12.20 4.06 -9.75
C LEU A 129 11.13 5.13 -9.90
N ALA A 130 11.09 5.81 -11.05
CA ALA A 130 10.08 6.80 -11.38
C ALA A 130 8.80 6.09 -11.87
N SER A 131 8.08 5.44 -10.95
CA SER A 131 6.80 4.79 -11.17
C SER A 131 5.69 5.81 -11.47
N THR A 132 4.79 5.49 -12.40
CA THR A 132 3.70 6.41 -12.78
C THR A 132 2.70 6.65 -11.65
N GLU A 133 2.71 5.82 -10.60
CA GLU A 133 1.88 6.00 -9.41
C GLU A 133 2.09 7.36 -8.72
N TYR A 134 3.30 7.91 -8.81
CA TYR A 134 3.60 9.24 -8.29
C TYR A 134 2.80 10.33 -9.01
N LEU A 135 2.56 10.15 -10.31
CA LEU A 135 1.86 11.13 -11.15
C LEU A 135 0.35 11.13 -10.94
N LEU A 136 -0.20 10.17 -10.19
CA LEU A 136 -1.61 10.08 -9.85
C LEU A 136 -1.97 10.91 -8.60
N ASN A 137 -1.00 11.62 -8.02
CA ASN A 137 -1.20 12.53 -6.90
C ASN A 137 -1.17 13.99 -7.36
N ASP A 138 -1.56 14.91 -6.47
CA ASP A 138 -1.54 16.34 -6.75
C ASP A 138 -0.13 16.89 -7.03
N ASP A 139 -0.08 18.06 -7.68
CA ASP A 139 1.20 18.65 -8.12
C ASP A 139 2.07 19.12 -6.93
N ALA A 140 1.50 19.34 -5.75
CA ALA A 140 2.27 19.70 -4.55
C ALA A 140 3.01 18.49 -3.98
N TYR A 141 2.37 17.32 -3.95
CA TYR A 141 3.01 16.05 -3.64
C TYR A 141 4.13 15.75 -4.63
N VAL A 142 3.84 15.82 -5.94
CA VAL A 142 4.81 15.52 -7.02
C VAL A 142 6.03 16.44 -6.91
N ALA A 143 5.82 17.74 -6.68
CA ALA A 143 6.90 18.69 -6.45
C ALA A 143 7.67 18.39 -5.15
N GLY A 144 6.95 18.03 -4.08
CA GLY A 144 7.52 17.71 -2.77
C GLY A 144 8.47 16.52 -2.78
N ILE A 145 8.17 15.49 -3.57
CA ILE A 145 9.05 14.32 -3.75
C ILE A 145 10.23 14.57 -4.70
N GLY A 146 10.31 15.77 -5.31
CA GLY A 146 11.42 16.21 -6.13
C GLY A 146 11.21 16.08 -7.64
N LEU A 147 9.98 15.86 -8.10
CA LEU A 147 9.63 15.78 -9.52
C LEU A 147 9.06 17.10 -10.04
N ALA A 148 9.52 17.54 -11.21
CA ALA A 148 9.01 18.73 -11.89
C ALA A 148 8.22 18.32 -13.16
N VAL A 149 6.90 18.17 -13.01
CA VAL A 149 6.05 17.60 -14.05
C VAL A 149 5.05 18.67 -14.54
N SER A 150 5.05 18.95 -15.84
CA SER A 150 4.08 19.84 -16.48
C SER A 150 2.96 19.05 -17.15
N ASP A 151 1.87 19.74 -17.54
CA ASP A 151 0.82 19.10 -18.34
C ASP A 151 1.37 18.63 -19.70
N ARG A 152 2.33 19.35 -20.29
CA ARG A 152 3.03 18.89 -21.51
C ARG A 152 3.78 17.58 -21.26
N HIS A 153 4.46 17.43 -20.13
CA HIS A 153 5.11 16.15 -19.78
C HIS A 153 4.10 15.02 -19.67
N ARG A 154 2.96 15.24 -19.00
CA ARG A 154 1.90 14.22 -18.85
C ARG A 154 1.33 13.78 -20.20
N LEU A 155 1.08 14.72 -21.10
CA LEU A 155 0.62 14.40 -22.47
C LEU A 155 1.66 13.60 -23.26
N LEU A 156 2.94 14.01 -23.21
CA LEU A 156 4.01 13.32 -23.95
C LEU A 156 4.30 11.93 -23.41
N LEU A 157 4.23 11.73 -22.09
CA LEU A 157 4.36 10.39 -21.48
C LEU A 157 3.23 9.46 -21.94
N LEU A 158 1.98 9.94 -21.90
CA LEU A 158 0.84 9.16 -22.39
C LEU A 158 0.94 8.90 -23.89
N ALA A 159 1.45 9.85 -24.69
CA ALA A 159 1.63 9.68 -26.13
C ALA A 159 2.69 8.60 -26.42
N ASP A 160 3.80 8.61 -25.68
CA ASP A 160 4.86 7.61 -25.79
C ASP A 160 4.37 6.20 -25.39
N LEU A 161 3.59 6.10 -24.31
CA LEU A 161 2.96 4.86 -23.91
C LEU A 161 2.00 4.35 -24.98
N ALA A 162 1.10 5.19 -25.50
CA ALA A 162 0.12 4.82 -26.51
C ALA A 162 0.79 4.32 -27.80
N ALA A 163 1.84 5.02 -28.26
CA ALA A 163 2.64 4.59 -29.41
C ALA A 163 3.38 3.27 -29.15
N THR A 164 3.85 3.07 -27.91
CA THR A 164 4.49 1.82 -27.49
C THR A 164 3.49 0.66 -27.51
N MET A 165 2.29 0.87 -26.97
CA MET A 165 1.22 -0.13 -26.95
C MET A 165 0.75 -0.49 -28.36
N ASP A 166 0.56 0.48 -29.26
CA ASP A 166 0.24 0.20 -30.68
C ASP A 166 1.29 -0.73 -31.31
N ARG A 167 2.57 -0.43 -31.09
CA ARG A 167 3.65 -1.23 -31.67
C ARG A 167 3.74 -2.62 -31.03
N LEU A 168 3.51 -2.75 -29.72
CA LEU A 168 3.39 -4.05 -29.05
C LEU A 168 2.21 -4.86 -29.61
N HIS A 169 1.05 -4.22 -29.78
CA HIS A 169 -0.15 -4.86 -30.35
C HIS A 169 0.11 -5.37 -31.77
N ARG A 170 0.83 -4.60 -32.60
CA ARG A 170 1.27 -5.02 -33.95
C ARG A 170 2.25 -6.19 -33.94
N LEU A 171 3.05 -6.35 -32.89
CA LEU A 171 3.89 -7.52 -32.66
C LEU A 171 3.11 -8.71 -32.06
N GLY A 172 1.80 -8.56 -31.82
CA GLY A 172 0.97 -9.61 -31.22
C GLY A 172 1.10 -9.72 -29.70
N ILE A 173 1.62 -8.68 -29.05
CA ILE A 173 1.74 -8.60 -27.59
C ILE A 173 0.58 -7.77 -27.06
N ALA A 174 -0.18 -8.30 -26.09
CA ALA A 174 -1.08 -7.52 -25.25
C ALA A 174 -0.46 -7.37 -23.85
N VAL A 175 -0.50 -6.16 -23.31
CA VAL A 175 0.17 -5.79 -22.06
C VAL A 175 -0.52 -6.45 -20.86
N GLY A 176 -1.85 -6.51 -20.85
CA GLY A 176 -2.62 -7.12 -19.77
C GLY A 176 -2.76 -6.22 -18.56
N ASP A 177 -1.68 -5.98 -17.83
CA ASP A 177 -1.68 -5.17 -16.61
C ASP A 177 -1.07 -3.78 -16.82
N VAL A 178 -1.73 -2.98 -17.66
CA VAL A 178 -1.44 -1.54 -17.80
C VAL A 178 -1.85 -0.83 -16.51
N SER A 179 -0.90 -0.67 -15.60
CA SER A 179 -1.10 -0.08 -14.28
C SER A 179 0.08 0.82 -13.90
N PRO A 180 -0.10 1.75 -12.96
CA PRO A 180 0.92 2.72 -12.60
C PRO A 180 2.16 2.08 -11.97
N LYS A 181 2.02 0.86 -11.41
CA LYS A 181 3.12 0.09 -10.81
C LYS A 181 4.00 -0.60 -11.83
N ASN A 182 3.44 -0.95 -13.01
CA ASN A 182 4.17 -1.62 -14.08
C ASN A 182 4.69 -0.66 -15.16
N LEU A 183 4.54 0.65 -14.93
CA LEU A 183 4.91 1.70 -15.87
C LEU A 183 5.85 2.70 -15.22
N LEU A 184 7.08 2.73 -15.72
CA LEU A 184 8.09 3.72 -15.35
C LEU A 184 8.11 4.87 -16.35
N PHE A 185 8.49 6.06 -15.90
CA PHE A 185 8.64 7.23 -16.75
C PHE A 185 9.99 7.92 -16.59
N SER A 186 10.40 8.63 -17.63
CA SER A 186 11.55 9.52 -17.63
C SER A 186 11.11 10.83 -18.27
N LEU A 187 11.59 11.97 -17.77
CA LEU A 187 11.28 13.29 -18.33
C LEU A 187 12.39 13.86 -19.22
N ALA A 188 13.59 13.26 -19.15
CA ALA A 188 14.80 13.75 -19.81
C ALA A 188 15.57 12.61 -20.48
N PRO A 189 16.28 12.84 -21.60
CA PRO A 189 16.29 14.08 -22.40
C PRO A 189 14.92 14.41 -23.04
N GLU A 190 14.05 13.43 -23.16
CA GLU A 190 12.67 13.57 -23.61
C GLU A 190 11.74 12.68 -22.76
N PRO A 191 10.45 13.03 -22.63
CA PRO A 191 9.48 12.18 -21.96
C PRO A 191 9.39 10.79 -22.61
N ALA A 192 9.57 9.74 -21.81
CA ALA A 192 9.48 8.36 -22.28
C ALA A 192 8.95 7.44 -21.18
N CYS A 193 8.32 6.35 -21.60
CA CYS A 193 7.83 5.26 -20.76
C CYS A 193 8.70 4.01 -20.90
N PHE A 194 8.74 3.20 -19.84
CA PHE A 194 9.36 1.88 -19.83
C PHE A 194 8.47 0.90 -19.05
N LEU A 195 8.08 -0.18 -19.71
CA LEU A 195 7.22 -1.21 -19.13
C LEU A 195 8.07 -2.26 -18.40
N ILE A 196 7.64 -2.62 -17.20
CA ILE A 196 8.19 -3.73 -16.43
C ILE A 196 7.16 -4.86 -16.31
N ASP A 197 7.53 -5.96 -15.68
CA ASP A 197 6.65 -7.13 -15.49
C ASP A 197 6.16 -7.75 -16.81
N CYS A 198 7.07 -7.83 -17.78
CA CYS A 198 6.74 -8.20 -19.16
C CYS A 198 6.39 -9.69 -19.34
N ASP A 199 6.68 -10.54 -18.35
CA ASP A 199 6.24 -11.94 -18.33
C ASP A 199 4.75 -12.10 -18.02
N ALA A 200 4.09 -11.08 -17.47
CA ALA A 200 2.63 -11.05 -17.34
C ALA A 200 1.93 -10.75 -18.68
N MET A 201 2.66 -10.24 -19.69
CA MET A 201 2.09 -9.90 -20.99
C MET A 201 1.72 -11.16 -21.79
N ARG A 202 0.70 -11.03 -22.65
CA ARG A 202 0.23 -12.13 -23.50
C ARG A 202 0.82 -12.01 -24.91
N LEU A 203 1.54 -13.03 -25.35
CA LEU A 203 2.18 -13.08 -26.68
C LEU A 203 1.41 -14.05 -27.58
N HIS A 204 0.81 -13.55 -28.66
CA HIS A 204 0.03 -14.33 -29.63
C HIS A 204 -1.02 -15.25 -28.98
N GLY A 205 -1.64 -14.79 -27.90
CA GLY A 205 -2.63 -15.56 -27.14
C GLY A 205 -2.06 -16.38 -25.98
N ALA A 206 -0.76 -16.68 -25.99
CA ALA A 206 -0.10 -17.45 -24.93
C ALA A 206 0.31 -16.57 -23.75
N THR A 207 0.28 -17.12 -22.54
CA THR A 207 0.67 -16.43 -21.32
C THR A 207 1.54 -17.32 -20.45
N VAL A 208 2.53 -16.72 -19.78
CA VAL A 208 3.47 -17.45 -18.92
C VAL A 208 2.84 -17.85 -17.59
N LEU A 209 1.97 -16.99 -17.05
CA LEU A 209 1.22 -17.20 -15.80
C LEU A 209 -0.23 -16.77 -15.99
N PRO A 210 -1.18 -17.27 -15.16
CA PRO A 210 -2.56 -16.84 -15.22
C PRO A 210 -2.72 -15.31 -15.12
N GLN A 211 -3.59 -14.76 -15.95
CA GLN A 211 -3.79 -13.31 -16.07
C GLN A 211 -4.37 -12.70 -14.79
N ALA A 212 -3.59 -11.82 -14.18
CA ALA A 212 -3.94 -11.04 -13.01
C ALA A 212 -4.10 -9.56 -13.39
N GLU A 213 -4.74 -8.79 -12.51
CA GLU A 213 -4.89 -7.34 -12.69
C GLU A 213 -4.54 -6.63 -11.39
N THR A 214 -3.95 -5.45 -11.52
CA THR A 214 -3.75 -4.56 -10.39
C THR A 214 -5.13 -4.14 -9.82
N PRO A 215 -5.34 -4.19 -8.48
CA PRO A 215 -6.56 -3.71 -7.86
C PRO A 215 -6.90 -2.27 -8.25
N ASP A 216 -8.18 -1.98 -8.51
CA ASP A 216 -8.71 -0.71 -9.01
C ASP A 216 -8.32 -0.37 -10.47
N TRP A 217 -7.74 -1.33 -11.19
CA TRP A 217 -7.40 -1.24 -12.62
C TRP A 217 -8.06 -2.35 -13.44
N GLN A 218 -9.11 -2.98 -12.90
CA GLN A 218 -9.79 -4.09 -13.56
C GLN A 218 -10.59 -3.59 -14.78
N VAL A 219 -10.62 -4.42 -15.81
CA VAL A 219 -11.58 -4.27 -16.91
C VAL A 219 -13.01 -4.56 -16.46
N PRO A 220 -14.03 -4.12 -17.23
CA PRO A 220 -15.43 -4.46 -16.96
C PRO A 220 -15.65 -5.95 -16.70
N ALA A 221 -16.56 -6.26 -15.77
CA ALA A 221 -16.83 -7.64 -15.37
C ALA A 221 -17.25 -8.50 -16.57
N GLY A 222 -16.60 -9.66 -16.72
CA GLY A 222 -16.85 -10.59 -17.82
C GLY A 222 -16.02 -10.33 -19.08
N GLU A 223 -15.25 -9.23 -19.13
CA GLU A 223 -14.32 -8.99 -20.22
C GLU A 223 -13.05 -9.85 -20.09
N GLU A 224 -12.54 -10.32 -21.23
CA GLU A 224 -11.28 -11.04 -21.29
C GLU A 224 -10.07 -10.11 -21.04
N ARG A 225 -9.21 -10.51 -20.10
CA ARG A 225 -7.96 -9.82 -19.75
C ARG A 225 -6.87 -10.02 -20.80
N ALA A 226 -5.91 -9.08 -20.85
CA ALA A 226 -4.79 -9.10 -21.80
C ALA A 226 -5.22 -9.29 -23.25
N THR A 227 -6.18 -8.46 -23.64
CA THR A 227 -6.57 -8.22 -25.02
C THR A 227 -6.17 -6.80 -25.43
N ARG A 228 -6.15 -6.52 -26.73
CA ARG A 228 -5.90 -5.16 -27.22
C ARG A 228 -6.94 -4.17 -26.70
N ALA A 229 -8.19 -4.60 -26.56
CA ALA A 229 -9.28 -3.75 -26.08
C ALA A 229 -9.22 -3.53 -24.56
N SER A 230 -8.82 -4.54 -23.78
CA SER A 230 -8.61 -4.37 -22.32
C SER A 230 -7.46 -3.40 -22.04
N ASP A 231 -6.40 -3.48 -22.85
CA ASP A 231 -5.26 -2.57 -22.77
C ASP A 231 -5.68 -1.11 -23.04
N VAL A 232 -6.50 -0.87 -24.08
CA VAL A 232 -7.01 0.47 -24.41
C VAL A 232 -7.88 1.03 -23.28
N TYR A 233 -8.71 0.20 -22.65
CA TYR A 233 -9.51 0.61 -21.49
C TYR A 233 -8.61 1.11 -20.35
N LYS A 234 -7.57 0.36 -20.02
CA LYS A 234 -6.62 0.73 -18.97
C LYS A 234 -5.75 1.94 -19.34
N LEU A 235 -5.38 2.10 -20.61
CA LEU A 235 -4.73 3.33 -21.11
C LEU A 235 -5.60 4.57 -20.88
N ALA A 236 -6.90 4.47 -21.18
CA ALA A 236 -7.83 5.56 -20.96
C ALA A 236 -7.99 5.86 -19.47
N LEU A 237 -8.14 4.83 -18.63
CA LEU A 237 -8.20 4.98 -17.19
C LEU A 237 -6.95 5.66 -16.63
N LEU A 238 -5.76 5.28 -17.12
CA LEU A 238 -4.50 5.93 -16.77
C LEU A 238 -4.49 7.41 -17.16
N ALA A 239 -4.90 7.73 -18.39
CA ALA A 239 -4.95 9.11 -18.87
C ALA A 239 -5.91 9.97 -18.04
N VAL A 240 -7.09 9.44 -17.70
CA VAL A 240 -8.07 10.10 -16.83
C VAL A 240 -7.45 10.40 -15.47
N ARG A 241 -6.85 9.40 -14.82
CA ARG A 241 -6.29 9.52 -13.46
C ARG A 241 -5.09 10.46 -13.39
N ILE A 242 -4.19 10.40 -14.38
CA ILE A 242 -3.05 11.33 -14.50
C ILE A 242 -3.53 12.77 -14.58
N PHE A 243 -4.61 13.07 -15.32
CA PHE A 243 -5.12 14.43 -15.46
C PHE A 243 -6.01 14.88 -14.31
N ALA A 244 -6.74 13.95 -13.69
CA ALA A 244 -7.52 14.20 -12.48
C ALA A 244 -6.62 14.44 -11.25
N ARG A 245 -5.37 13.95 -11.27
CA ARG A 245 -4.48 13.88 -10.08
C ARG A 245 -5.11 13.05 -8.97
N ASP A 246 -5.79 11.97 -9.37
CA ASP A 246 -6.58 11.12 -8.49
C ASP A 246 -6.34 9.65 -8.85
N GLN A 247 -6.13 8.82 -7.82
CA GLN A 247 -5.80 7.40 -7.96
C GLN A 247 -6.98 6.55 -8.47
N THR A 248 -8.20 7.05 -8.36
CA THR A 248 -9.45 6.28 -8.54
C THR A 248 -10.36 6.83 -9.63
N ALA A 249 -10.15 8.07 -10.06
CA ALA A 249 -11.01 8.76 -11.03
C ALA A 249 -11.30 7.92 -12.28
N THR A 250 -12.57 7.90 -12.66
CA THR A 250 -13.08 7.23 -13.86
C THR A 250 -13.65 8.22 -14.87
N GLU A 251 -13.97 9.45 -14.44
CA GLU A 251 -14.59 10.47 -15.29
C GLU A 251 -13.54 11.32 -16.04
N PRO A 252 -13.61 11.43 -17.38
CA PRO A 252 -12.61 12.12 -18.18
C PRO A 252 -12.75 13.65 -18.19
N ALA A 253 -13.40 14.25 -17.19
CA ALA A 253 -13.66 15.69 -17.14
C ALA A 253 -12.37 16.53 -17.12
N ALA A 254 -11.39 16.14 -16.31
CA ALA A 254 -10.11 16.85 -16.22
C ALA A 254 -9.31 16.77 -17.53
N LEU A 255 -9.34 15.62 -18.19
CA LEU A 255 -8.71 15.40 -19.50
C LEU A 255 -9.44 16.19 -20.60
N GLY A 256 -10.77 16.21 -20.58
CA GLY A 256 -11.61 16.98 -21.48
C GLY A 256 -11.41 18.49 -21.37
N ALA A 257 -11.07 19.00 -20.17
CA ALA A 257 -10.72 20.40 -19.97
C ALA A 257 -9.39 20.80 -20.62
N ILE A 258 -8.49 19.84 -20.85
CA ILE A 258 -7.26 20.06 -21.64
C ILE A 258 -7.57 20.04 -23.13
N SER A 259 -8.34 19.05 -23.57
CA SER A 259 -8.82 18.95 -24.95
C SER A 259 -10.13 18.18 -24.98
N PRO A 260 -11.23 18.78 -25.47
CA PRO A 260 -12.50 18.07 -25.64
C PRO A 260 -12.35 16.77 -26.42
N ALA A 261 -11.50 16.78 -27.46
CA ALA A 261 -11.22 15.61 -28.28
C ALA A 261 -10.51 14.46 -27.53
N LEU A 262 -9.75 14.76 -26.47
CA LEU A 262 -9.16 13.75 -25.57
C LEU A 262 -10.20 13.25 -24.57
N GLY A 263 -11.09 14.11 -24.09
CA GLY A 263 -12.24 13.70 -23.27
C GLY A 263 -13.17 12.74 -24.01
N ASP A 264 -13.48 13.03 -25.28
CA ASP A 264 -14.28 12.16 -26.15
C ASP A 264 -13.58 10.83 -26.41
N LEU A 265 -12.27 10.86 -26.67
CA LEU A 265 -11.48 9.65 -26.87
C LEU A 265 -11.47 8.76 -25.63
N ALA A 266 -11.32 9.37 -24.44
CA ALA A 266 -11.38 8.64 -23.17
C ALA A 266 -12.74 7.96 -22.96
N ARG A 267 -13.86 8.65 -23.25
CA ARG A 267 -15.20 8.03 -23.15
C ARG A 267 -15.36 6.86 -24.11
N ALA A 268 -14.88 6.99 -25.35
CA ALA A 268 -14.92 5.90 -26.33
C ALA A 268 -14.05 4.70 -25.91
N SER A 269 -12.88 4.95 -25.31
CA SER A 269 -12.00 3.90 -24.81
C SER A 269 -12.47 3.24 -23.51
N LEU A 270 -13.31 3.92 -22.73
CA LEU A 270 -13.95 3.36 -21.54
C LEU A 270 -15.31 2.70 -21.84
N ASP A 271 -15.69 2.57 -23.11
CA ASP A 271 -16.95 1.93 -23.52
C ASP A 271 -17.00 0.46 -23.00
N PRO A 272 -18.11 0.02 -22.38
CA PRO A 272 -18.27 -1.36 -21.94
C PRO A 272 -18.15 -2.40 -23.07
N ASP A 273 -18.43 -2.02 -24.33
CA ASP A 273 -18.25 -2.86 -25.51
C ASP A 273 -16.78 -2.77 -26.02
N PRO A 274 -15.98 -3.84 -25.87
CA PRO A 274 -14.57 -3.81 -26.26
C PRO A 274 -14.36 -3.52 -27.75
N ALA A 275 -15.33 -3.85 -28.60
CA ALA A 275 -15.24 -3.65 -30.05
C ALA A 275 -15.35 -2.18 -30.47
N ARG A 276 -15.84 -1.30 -29.58
CA ARG A 276 -15.98 0.14 -29.86
C ARG A 276 -14.76 0.95 -29.49
N ARG A 277 -13.82 0.34 -28.77
CA ARG A 277 -12.64 1.03 -28.25
C ARG A 277 -11.65 1.30 -29.39
N PRO A 278 -11.16 2.54 -29.54
CA PRO A 278 -10.23 2.91 -30.60
C PRO A 278 -8.85 2.29 -30.35
N ALA A 279 -8.06 2.13 -31.41
CA ALA A 279 -6.69 1.64 -31.28
C ALA A 279 -5.77 2.68 -30.58
N PRO A 280 -4.67 2.23 -29.94
CA PRO A 280 -3.76 3.13 -29.22
C PRO A 280 -3.06 4.19 -30.10
N ASP A 281 -2.93 3.99 -31.41
CA ASP A 281 -2.36 4.98 -32.34
C ASP A 281 -3.17 6.28 -32.37
N VAL A 282 -4.50 6.20 -32.27
CA VAL A 282 -5.39 7.37 -32.16
C VAL A 282 -5.09 8.17 -30.89
N TRP A 283 -4.78 7.49 -29.78
CA TRP A 283 -4.34 8.15 -28.55
C TRP A 283 -3.00 8.85 -28.75
N ALA A 284 -2.02 8.17 -29.34
CA ALA A 284 -0.69 8.72 -29.57
C ALA A 284 -0.73 10.02 -30.38
N GLU A 285 -1.48 10.03 -31.48
CA GLU A 285 -1.65 11.21 -32.34
C GLU A 285 -2.29 12.38 -31.58
N ARG A 286 -3.42 12.14 -30.92
CA ARG A 286 -4.17 13.22 -30.25
C ARG A 286 -3.44 13.79 -29.04
N LEU A 287 -2.76 12.94 -28.27
CA LEU A 287 -1.95 13.37 -27.13
C LEU A 287 -0.75 14.20 -27.58
N ALA A 288 -0.04 13.75 -28.63
CA ALA A 288 1.07 14.50 -29.22
C ALA A 288 0.60 15.85 -29.77
N SER A 289 -0.54 15.89 -30.45
CA SER A 289 -1.13 17.15 -30.94
C SER A 289 -1.49 18.10 -29.80
N ALA A 290 -2.10 17.60 -28.72
CA ALA A 290 -2.44 18.43 -27.56
C ALA A 290 -1.18 18.96 -26.84
N ALA A 291 -0.08 18.20 -26.87
CA ALA A 291 1.16 18.58 -26.20
C ALA A 291 1.84 19.81 -26.80
N VAL A 292 1.59 20.13 -28.09
CA VAL A 292 2.20 21.29 -28.77
C VAL A 292 1.81 22.61 -28.12
N GLY A 293 0.55 22.74 -27.68
CA GLY A 293 0.01 23.95 -27.04
C GLY A 293 -0.05 23.89 -25.51
N ALA A 294 0.41 22.79 -24.91
CA ALA A 294 0.27 22.56 -23.48
C ALA A 294 1.27 23.36 -22.64
N SER A 295 0.87 23.69 -21.41
CA SER A 295 1.74 24.40 -20.46
C SER A 295 3.02 23.61 -20.20
N THR A 296 4.15 24.31 -20.29
CA THR A 296 5.48 23.83 -19.86
C THR A 296 5.78 24.17 -18.41
N GLY A 297 4.91 24.93 -17.74
CA GLY A 297 5.06 25.31 -16.34
C GLY A 297 4.99 24.08 -15.42
N THR A 298 5.95 23.97 -14.52
CA THR A 298 6.05 22.88 -13.52
C THR A 298 5.70 23.35 -12.11
N THR A 299 5.27 24.60 -11.94
CA THR A 299 4.83 25.13 -10.65
C THR A 299 3.46 24.57 -10.29
N PRO A 300 3.23 24.13 -9.03
CA PRO A 300 1.93 23.61 -8.60
C PRO A 300 0.82 24.59 -8.94
N ARG A 301 -0.21 24.12 -9.65
CA ARG A 301 -1.32 24.97 -10.04
C ARG A 301 -2.15 25.28 -8.80
N THR A 302 -2.06 26.50 -8.29
CA THR A 302 -2.97 26.96 -7.23
C THR A 302 -4.41 26.84 -7.76
N PRO A 303 -5.37 26.29 -7.00
CA PRO A 303 -6.76 26.26 -7.45
C PRO A 303 -7.19 27.69 -7.77
N ARG A 304 -7.51 27.95 -9.04
CA ARG A 304 -8.00 29.25 -9.47
C ARG A 304 -9.43 29.35 -8.98
N HIS A 305 -9.61 29.86 -7.76
CA HIS A 305 -10.93 30.28 -7.30
C HIS A 305 -11.47 31.27 -8.33
N THR A 306 -12.57 30.90 -8.99
CA THR A 306 -13.38 31.85 -9.74
C THR A 306 -13.95 32.85 -8.73
N ARG A 307 -13.20 33.93 -8.47
CA ARG A 307 -13.74 35.10 -7.79
C ARG A 307 -14.83 35.66 -8.70
N LEU A 308 -16.08 35.42 -8.35
CA LEU A 308 -17.19 36.22 -8.85
C LEU A 308 -16.87 37.70 -8.56
N PRO A 309 -16.95 38.61 -9.55
CA PRO A 309 -16.79 40.03 -9.30
C PRO A 309 -17.85 40.51 -8.30
N PRO A 310 -17.54 41.46 -7.41
CA PRO A 310 -18.55 42.03 -6.52
C PRO A 310 -19.62 42.74 -7.37
N GLY A 311 -20.85 42.22 -7.34
CA GLY A 311 -22.00 42.87 -7.93
C GLY A 311 -22.23 44.24 -7.29
N ARG A 312 -22.44 45.26 -8.12
CA ARG A 312 -22.83 46.61 -7.69
C ARG A 312 -24.09 46.57 -6.79
N PRO A 313 -24.21 47.45 -5.78
CA PRO A 313 -25.39 47.49 -4.92
C PRO A 313 -26.59 48.03 -5.70
N GLY A 314 -27.58 47.17 -5.94
CA GLY A 314 -28.91 47.56 -6.39
C GLY A 314 -29.72 48.08 -5.20
N THR A 315 -30.19 49.32 -5.30
CA THR A 315 -31.11 49.97 -4.36
C THR A 315 -32.45 49.22 -4.31
N GLY A 316 -32.73 48.57 -3.18
CA GLY A 316 -34.02 47.92 -2.91
C GLY A 316 -34.32 47.91 -1.42
N ARG A 317 -35.25 48.77 -1.00
CA ARG A 317 -35.77 48.95 0.35
C ARG A 317 -36.44 47.67 0.88
N PRO A 318 -36.22 47.24 2.14
CA PRO A 318 -36.90 46.08 2.72
C PRO A 318 -38.22 46.48 3.41
N PRO A 319 -39.25 45.61 3.42
CA PRO A 319 -40.32 45.69 4.40
C PRO A 319 -40.01 44.80 5.61
N THR A 320 -40.12 45.43 6.77
CA THR A 320 -40.07 44.87 8.13
C THR A 320 -41.29 43.99 8.39
N ILE A 321 -41.13 42.74 8.86
CA ILE A 321 -42.09 42.10 9.76
C ILE A 321 -41.34 41.27 10.83
N THR A 322 -41.69 41.62 12.06
CA THR A 322 -41.36 41.09 13.38
C THR A 322 -41.99 39.73 13.67
N GLY A 323 -41.32 38.90 14.48
CA GLY A 323 -41.99 37.87 15.29
C GLY A 323 -41.12 36.67 15.65
N THR A 324 -40.61 36.63 16.89
CA THR A 324 -40.27 35.39 17.60
C THR A 324 -41.49 34.95 18.42
N PRO A 325 -41.75 33.63 18.55
CA PRO A 325 -41.56 33.03 19.87
C PRO A 325 -41.06 31.56 19.93
N LYS A 326 -40.32 31.34 21.03
CA LYS A 326 -39.91 30.17 21.85
C LYS A 326 -40.55 28.76 21.61
N PRO A 327 -39.80 27.65 21.87
CA PRO A 327 -40.26 26.27 21.65
C PRO A 327 -40.90 25.60 22.90
N PRO A 328 -41.70 24.55 22.71
CA PRO A 328 -41.87 23.47 23.69
C PRO A 328 -41.53 22.09 23.08
N THR A 329 -40.51 21.41 23.62
CA THR A 329 -40.60 20.23 24.52
C THR A 329 -40.99 18.91 23.85
N SER A 330 -40.06 17.98 24.00
CA SER A 330 -40.04 16.55 23.70
C SER A 330 -41.29 15.76 24.12
N ALA A 331 -41.63 14.75 23.31
CA ALA A 331 -42.19 13.50 23.81
C ALA A 331 -41.50 12.32 23.08
N ALA A 332 -40.75 11.54 23.86
CA ALA A 332 -40.15 10.28 23.43
C ALA A 332 -41.20 9.17 23.43
N ALA A 333 -41.22 8.34 22.40
CA ALA A 333 -41.89 7.05 22.42
C ALA A 333 -40.92 5.95 21.96
N LYS A 334 -40.91 4.89 22.76
CA LYS A 334 -40.00 3.75 22.79
C LYS A 334 -40.44 2.63 21.83
N VAL A 335 -39.42 1.99 21.25
CA VAL A 335 -39.24 0.52 21.13
C VAL A 335 -40.08 -0.26 20.12
N GLY A 336 -39.37 -1.04 19.29
CA GLY A 336 -39.88 -2.22 18.60
C GLY A 336 -38.77 -2.94 17.83
N ARG A 337 -38.03 -3.83 18.50
CA ARG A 337 -37.11 -4.80 17.86
C ARG A 337 -37.92 -5.92 17.23
N ALA A 338 -37.56 -6.35 16.02
CA ALA A 338 -37.86 -7.68 15.53
C ALA A 338 -36.67 -8.20 14.70
N VAL A 339 -36.18 -9.37 15.12
CA VAL A 339 -35.10 -10.17 14.56
C VAL A 339 -35.65 -11.04 13.42
N GLY A 340 -34.87 -11.23 12.36
CA GLY A 340 -35.12 -12.24 11.33
C GLY A 340 -33.80 -12.70 10.73
N ALA A 341 -33.38 -13.91 11.10
CA ALA A 341 -32.20 -14.61 10.63
C ALA A 341 -32.52 -15.57 9.46
N LEU A 342 -31.46 -16.19 8.91
CA LEU A 342 -31.38 -17.33 7.96
C LEU A 342 -31.23 -16.90 6.49
N ALA A 343 -30.37 -17.47 5.63
CA ALA A 343 -29.47 -18.64 5.63
C ALA A 343 -28.45 -18.41 4.47
N ALA A 344 -27.14 -18.64 4.63
CA ALA A 344 -26.38 -19.89 4.41
C ALA A 344 -26.41 -20.48 2.97
N GLY A 345 -25.23 -20.69 2.36
CA GLY A 345 -25.02 -21.48 1.13
C GLY A 345 -23.94 -20.89 0.17
N LEU A 346 -22.62 -20.96 0.45
CA LEU A 346 -21.64 -22.06 0.28
C LEU A 346 -21.05 -22.22 -1.15
N ALA A 347 -19.74 -21.91 -1.30
CA ALA A 347 -18.74 -22.52 -2.22
C ALA A 347 -17.38 -21.78 -2.00
N LEU A 348 -16.46 -22.26 -1.14
CA LEU A 348 -15.42 -23.29 -1.37
C LEU A 348 -14.36 -22.83 -2.40
N LEU A 349 -13.23 -22.24 -1.96
CA LEU A 349 -11.94 -22.83 -1.51
C LEU A 349 -11.01 -23.29 -2.65
N LEU A 350 -9.84 -22.66 -2.73
CA LEU A 350 -8.59 -23.27 -3.16
C LEU A 350 -7.58 -23.16 -2.01
N VAL A 351 -7.24 -24.32 -1.45
CA VAL A 351 -6.06 -24.59 -0.61
C VAL A 351 -5.21 -25.60 -1.38
N ILE A 352 -3.91 -25.33 -1.53
CA ILE A 352 -2.85 -26.26 -2.01
C ILE A 352 -1.52 -25.71 -1.45
N VAL A 353 -0.57 -26.41 -0.79
CA VAL A 353 -0.28 -27.85 -0.50
C VAL A 353 0.79 -27.91 0.64
N SER A 354 0.56 -28.66 1.74
CA SER A 354 1.08 -30.00 2.18
C SER A 354 2.55 -30.04 2.68
N ASN A 355 2.94 -30.83 3.70
CA ASN A 355 2.82 -32.30 3.82
C ASN A 355 2.92 -32.82 5.27
N GLN A 356 2.30 -33.99 5.48
CA GLN A 356 2.39 -34.87 6.66
C GLN A 356 3.57 -35.85 6.55
N HIS A 357 4.15 -36.30 7.67
CA HIS A 357 4.33 -37.73 7.98
C HIS A 357 4.68 -37.97 9.46
N SER A 358 4.19 -39.11 9.97
CA SER A 358 3.92 -39.45 11.38
C SER A 358 5.09 -40.09 12.15
N SER A 359 5.00 -40.14 13.49
CA SER A 359 5.23 -41.35 14.33
C SER A 359 4.80 -41.10 15.79
N GLU A 360 4.12 -42.09 16.39
CA GLU A 360 3.66 -42.14 17.78
C GLU A 360 4.81 -42.32 18.79
N ALA A 361 4.62 -41.87 20.04
CA ALA A 361 4.98 -42.66 21.24
C ALA A 361 4.37 -42.06 22.52
N ASP A 362 3.97 -42.97 23.39
CA ASP A 362 3.17 -42.86 24.61
C ASP A 362 3.79 -42.16 25.83
N ALA A 363 2.86 -41.68 26.67
CA ALA A 363 2.80 -41.76 28.13
C ALA A 363 3.73 -40.97 29.07
N SER A 364 3.05 -40.17 29.91
CA SER A 364 3.01 -40.20 31.39
C SER A 364 3.69 -39.08 32.22
N GLY A 365 2.90 -38.55 33.17
CA GLY A 365 3.30 -37.89 34.43
C GLY A 365 3.35 -36.36 34.39
N ALA A 366 2.29 -35.58 34.64
CA ALA A 366 1.53 -35.33 35.88
C ALA A 366 2.16 -34.30 36.86
N ALA A 367 1.42 -33.19 37.07
CA ALA A 367 1.26 -32.36 38.29
C ALA A 367 2.49 -31.54 38.79
N ASP A 368 2.42 -30.34 39.39
CA ASP A 368 1.39 -29.51 40.04
C ASP A 368 1.94 -28.04 40.08
N SER A 369 1.17 -26.98 39.80
CA SER A 369 0.24 -26.22 40.66
C SER A 369 0.84 -25.33 41.78
N ALA A 370 0.37 -24.06 41.77
CA ALA A 370 0.24 -23.06 42.85
C ALA A 370 1.48 -22.21 43.24
N ARG A 371 1.49 -20.87 43.08
CA ARG A 371 0.68 -19.73 43.60
C ARG A 371 1.25 -19.07 44.88
N ALA A 372 1.09 -17.75 44.90
CA ALA A 372 1.11 -16.80 46.03
C ALA A 372 2.51 -16.29 46.46
N ALA A 373 2.73 -15.04 46.87
CA ALA A 373 1.96 -13.80 46.88
C ALA A 373 2.91 -12.64 47.26
N SER A 374 2.46 -11.44 46.97
CA SER A 374 3.06 -10.12 47.18
C SER A 374 3.27 -9.72 48.66
N SER A 375 4.31 -8.91 48.96
CA SER A 375 4.24 -7.83 49.97
C SER A 375 5.48 -6.90 49.96
N TYR A 376 5.22 -5.63 49.60
CA TYR A 376 5.68 -4.36 50.19
C TYR A 376 7.14 -4.14 50.68
N THR A 377 7.74 -3.09 50.09
CA THR A 377 8.90 -2.24 50.48
C THR A 377 8.68 -1.45 51.80
N PRO A 378 9.53 -0.46 52.22
CA PRO A 378 10.96 -0.14 51.99
C PRO A 378 11.73 0.20 53.30
N TYR A 379 13.07 0.35 53.28
CA TYR A 379 13.75 1.57 53.80
C TYR A 379 15.27 1.57 53.56
N ALA A 380 15.81 2.78 53.58
CA ALA A 380 17.10 3.23 53.10
C ALA A 380 18.30 3.06 54.06
N SER A 381 19.48 3.12 53.43
CA SER A 381 20.77 3.72 53.85
C SER A 381 21.29 3.54 55.28
N HIS A 382 22.56 3.12 55.40
CA HIS A 382 23.72 3.90 55.91
C HIS A 382 24.90 2.95 56.21
N SER A 383 26.06 3.22 55.59
CA SER A 383 27.42 2.76 55.98
C SER A 383 27.87 3.51 57.27
N PRO A 384 29.07 3.32 57.88
CA PRO A 384 30.26 2.53 57.48
C PRO A 384 31.08 1.82 58.61
N ALA A 385 32.15 1.15 58.19
CA ALA A 385 33.50 1.07 58.80
C ALA A 385 33.84 0.20 60.05
N TRP A 386 34.73 -0.79 59.77
CA TRP A 386 36.02 -1.12 60.43
C TRP A 386 36.14 -1.75 61.86
N THR A 387 36.66 -3.00 61.87
CA THR A 387 37.69 -3.63 62.77
C THR A 387 37.39 -3.77 64.28
N PRO A 388 38.05 -4.64 65.08
CA PRO A 388 39.39 -5.24 64.92
C PRO A 388 39.55 -6.74 65.28
N ALA A 389 40.75 -7.27 65.01
CA ALA A 389 41.26 -8.57 65.44
C ALA A 389 42.10 -8.44 66.73
N THR A 390 42.16 -9.51 67.53
CA THR A 390 43.01 -9.63 68.73
C THR A 390 43.77 -10.97 68.77
N GLN A 391 45.07 -10.80 69.05
CA GLN A 391 46.19 -11.67 69.49
C GLN A 391 45.87 -12.79 70.51
N PRO A 392 46.80 -13.70 70.93
CA PRO A 392 48.27 -13.55 71.21
C PRO A 392 49.12 -14.78 70.75
N ALA A 393 50.39 -15.07 71.10
CA ALA A 393 51.67 -14.39 71.41
C ALA A 393 52.73 -15.50 71.72
N GLY A 394 54.04 -15.20 71.55
CA GLY A 394 55.20 -15.99 72.05
C GLY A 394 55.83 -16.96 71.04
N THR A 395 57.14 -17.21 70.92
CA THR A 395 58.38 -16.72 71.58
C THR A 395 59.59 -17.25 70.75
N THR A 396 60.66 -16.44 70.63
CA THR A 396 62.11 -16.76 70.49
C THR A 396 62.64 -17.94 69.65
N SER A 397 63.51 -17.62 68.66
CA SER A 397 64.95 -17.98 68.55
C SER A 397 65.38 -18.26 67.10
N ALA A 398 66.47 -17.60 66.67
CA ALA A 398 67.30 -17.97 65.50
C ALA A 398 68.53 -18.75 66.01
N PRO A 399 69.48 -19.23 65.17
CA PRO A 399 69.54 -19.31 63.70
C PRO A 399 69.88 -20.74 63.18
N ASP A 400 69.72 -21.00 61.88
CA ASP A 400 70.66 -21.78 61.04
C ASP A 400 70.20 -21.77 59.56
N THR A 401 71.17 -21.72 58.66
CA THR A 401 71.06 -21.55 57.19
C THR A 401 71.79 -22.71 56.51
N PRO A 402 71.59 -23.08 55.22
CA PRO A 402 70.39 -23.30 54.40
C PRO A 402 70.31 -24.75 53.86
N THR A 403 69.20 -25.17 53.25
CA THR A 403 69.19 -26.26 52.25
C THR A 403 68.07 -26.00 51.22
N PRO A 404 68.36 -26.02 49.90
CA PRO A 404 67.35 -25.73 48.88
C PRO A 404 66.31 -26.87 48.81
N THR A 405 65.04 -26.53 48.99
CA THR A 405 63.89 -27.45 48.92
C THR A 405 63.04 -27.10 47.67
N PRO A 406 62.58 -28.09 46.90
CA PRO A 406 62.04 -27.93 45.54
C PRO A 406 60.80 -27.02 45.43
N THR A 407 60.73 -26.33 44.31
CA THR A 407 59.64 -25.44 43.88
C THR A 407 58.27 -26.12 43.96
N PRO A 408 57.26 -25.54 44.63
CA PRO A 408 55.90 -26.07 44.65
C PRO A 408 55.24 -25.94 43.27
N THR A 409 54.59 -27.04 42.85
CA THR A 409 53.73 -27.08 41.67
C THR A 409 52.47 -26.24 41.94
N PRO A 410 52.03 -25.35 41.01
CA PRO A 410 50.85 -24.52 41.23
C PRO A 410 49.57 -25.37 41.31
N THR A 411 48.84 -25.22 42.41
CA THR A 411 47.48 -25.72 42.60
C THR A 411 46.53 -25.07 41.59
N PRO A 412 45.70 -25.81 40.85
CA PRO A 412 44.73 -25.22 39.93
C PRO A 412 43.71 -24.38 40.69
N THR A 413 43.64 -23.09 40.35
CA THR A 413 42.62 -22.15 40.78
C THR A 413 41.24 -22.66 40.33
N PRO A 414 40.20 -22.68 41.19
CA PRO A 414 38.85 -23.05 40.76
C PRO A 414 38.40 -22.10 39.66
N THR A 415 38.07 -22.67 38.49
CA THR A 415 37.51 -21.94 37.36
C THR A 415 36.22 -21.25 37.81
N PRO A 416 36.05 -19.93 37.60
CA PRO A 416 34.80 -19.27 37.94
C PRO A 416 33.66 -19.94 37.17
N THR A 417 32.64 -20.39 37.91
CA THR A 417 31.38 -20.85 37.32
C THR A 417 30.86 -19.76 36.40
N PRO A 418 30.59 -20.04 35.11
CA PRO A 418 30.09 -19.01 34.20
C PRO A 418 28.79 -18.44 34.77
N THR A 419 28.80 -17.13 35.06
CA THR A 419 27.58 -16.39 35.33
C THR A 419 26.65 -16.57 34.13
N PRO A 420 25.37 -16.97 34.32
CA PRO A 420 24.44 -17.09 33.19
C PRO A 420 24.43 -15.76 32.45
N THR A 421 24.80 -15.79 31.18
CA THR A 421 24.77 -14.61 30.31
C THR A 421 23.36 -14.03 30.36
N PRO A 422 23.17 -12.72 30.60
CA PRO A 422 21.85 -12.12 30.61
C PRO A 422 21.15 -12.45 29.29
N THR A 423 20.08 -13.23 29.38
CA THR A 423 19.30 -13.66 28.23
C THR A 423 18.65 -12.43 27.62
N SER A 424 19.12 -11.99 26.46
CA SER A 424 18.50 -10.87 25.76
C SER A 424 17.05 -11.24 25.41
N PRO A 425 16.05 -10.38 25.70
CA PRO A 425 14.65 -10.61 25.35
C PRO A 425 14.46 -10.89 23.85
N ILE A 426 15.28 -10.28 22.98
CA ILE A 426 15.28 -10.53 21.53
C ILE A 426 15.71 -11.96 21.20
N GLY A 427 16.63 -12.52 21.98
CA GLY A 427 17.19 -13.86 21.83
C GLY A 427 16.21 -14.98 22.19
N THR A 428 15.24 -14.72 23.05
CA THR A 428 14.23 -15.73 23.45
C THR A 428 12.83 -15.46 22.93
N ALA A 429 12.61 -14.32 22.27
CA ALA A 429 11.32 -13.96 21.71
C ALA A 429 10.78 -15.04 20.75
N GLN A 430 9.48 -15.32 20.88
CA GLN A 430 8.68 -16.15 20.00
C GLN A 430 7.58 -15.31 19.33
N VAL A 431 7.05 -15.79 18.21
CA VAL A 431 5.89 -15.16 17.57
C VAL A 431 4.71 -15.23 18.53
N GLY A 432 4.11 -14.09 18.84
CA GLY A 432 3.04 -13.96 19.82
C GLY A 432 3.46 -13.27 21.11
N ASP A 433 4.75 -13.26 21.44
CA ASP A 433 5.27 -12.59 22.64
C ASP A 433 5.08 -11.08 22.56
N CYS A 434 4.94 -10.44 23.72
CA CYS A 434 4.77 -9.01 23.82
C CYS A 434 5.88 -8.36 24.66
N PHE A 435 6.24 -7.15 24.23
CA PHE A 435 7.30 -6.35 24.84
C PHE A 435 6.80 -4.93 25.08
N TYR A 436 7.23 -4.34 26.20
CA TYR A 436 7.25 -2.90 26.36
C TYR A 436 8.55 -2.38 25.77
N ASP A 437 8.46 -1.36 24.92
CA ASP A 437 9.65 -0.67 24.41
C ASP A 437 9.83 0.65 25.17
N SER A 438 10.85 0.72 26.03
CA SER A 438 11.27 1.95 26.72
C SER A 438 12.35 2.72 25.94
N GLY A 439 12.70 2.25 24.75
CA GLY A 439 13.75 2.76 23.91
C GLY A 439 13.37 4.05 23.18
N THR A 440 14.19 4.39 22.19
CA THR A 440 13.94 5.52 21.28
C THR A 440 13.91 5.00 19.86
N SER A 441 13.35 5.77 18.92
CA SER A 441 13.30 5.37 17.50
C SER A 441 14.69 5.00 16.98
N GLY A 442 14.89 3.72 16.66
CA GLY A 442 16.16 3.15 16.18
C GLY A 442 16.99 2.39 17.23
N HIS A 443 16.64 2.48 18.51
CA HIS A 443 17.24 1.75 19.62
C HIS A 443 16.14 1.25 20.58
N ALA A 444 15.55 0.11 20.24
CA ALA A 444 14.53 -0.53 21.06
C ALA A 444 15.14 -1.09 22.35
N ASP A 445 14.44 -0.87 23.46
CA ASP A 445 14.74 -1.42 24.78
C ASP A 445 13.57 -2.29 25.22
N LEU A 446 13.61 -3.54 24.79
CA LEU A 446 12.49 -4.47 24.93
C LEU A 446 12.48 -5.12 26.32
N THR A 447 11.40 -4.94 27.06
CA THR A 447 11.11 -5.67 28.30
C THR A 447 9.91 -6.58 28.11
N ALA A 448 10.05 -7.88 28.35
CA ALA A 448 8.97 -8.86 28.19
C ALA A 448 7.77 -8.51 29.09
N THR A 449 6.56 -8.59 28.55
CA THR A 449 5.33 -8.23 29.26
C THR A 449 4.11 -8.95 28.65
N ASP A 450 2.97 -8.87 29.33
CA ASP A 450 1.71 -9.39 28.80
C ASP A 450 1.20 -8.50 27.66
N CYS A 451 0.59 -9.11 26.65
CA CYS A 451 0.01 -8.38 25.53
C CYS A 451 -1.15 -7.49 25.99
N ALA A 452 -0.91 -6.18 26.03
CA ALA A 452 -1.88 -5.16 26.41
C ALA A 452 -1.73 -3.92 25.52
N SER A 453 -2.72 -3.02 25.56
CA SER A 453 -2.62 -1.73 24.87
C SER A 453 -1.36 -0.99 25.29
N GLY A 454 -0.57 -0.51 24.34
CA GLY A 454 0.73 0.12 24.59
C GLY A 454 1.95 -0.78 24.40
N THR A 455 1.74 -2.07 24.15
CA THR A 455 2.84 -3.05 23.98
C THR A 455 3.08 -3.38 22.50
N PHE A 456 4.21 -4.01 22.21
CA PHE A 456 4.58 -4.48 20.88
C PHE A 456 4.55 -6.00 20.83
N LYS A 457 3.70 -6.55 19.97
CA LYS A 457 3.57 -7.98 19.75
C LYS A 457 4.46 -8.47 18.63
N VAL A 458 5.23 -9.53 18.83
CA VAL A 458 6.00 -10.17 17.76
C VAL A 458 5.04 -10.85 16.78
N VAL A 459 5.00 -10.34 15.55
CA VAL A 459 4.18 -10.91 14.47
C VAL A 459 4.99 -11.76 13.51
N ARG A 460 6.32 -11.55 13.44
CA ARG A 460 7.24 -12.38 12.67
C ARG A 460 8.65 -12.31 13.24
N ILE A 461 9.42 -13.38 13.06
CA ILE A 461 10.85 -13.45 13.34
C ILE A 461 11.55 -13.84 12.04
N ASN A 462 12.47 -13.00 11.58
CA ASN A 462 13.32 -13.26 10.42
C ASN A 462 14.71 -13.68 10.93
N ALA A 463 14.95 -14.98 11.02
CA ALA A 463 16.26 -15.53 11.39
C ALA A 463 17.25 -15.45 10.22
N GLY A 464 18.55 -15.42 10.50
CA GLY A 464 19.61 -15.28 9.50
C GLY A 464 19.74 -13.88 8.93
N SER A 465 19.18 -12.87 9.60
CA SER A 465 19.13 -11.49 9.11
C SER A 465 19.26 -10.49 10.25
N THR A 466 19.91 -9.37 9.95
CA THR A 466 19.92 -8.16 10.79
C THR A 466 19.30 -6.96 10.08
N ASP A 467 18.75 -7.17 8.88
CA ASP A 467 18.12 -6.15 8.07
C ASP A 467 16.71 -5.83 8.57
N LEU A 468 16.56 -4.67 9.21
CA LEU A 468 15.31 -4.17 9.75
C LEU A 468 14.20 -4.08 8.67
N ASN A 469 14.57 -3.80 7.41
CA ASN A 469 13.62 -3.66 6.30
C ASN A 469 13.00 -5.01 5.88
N SER A 470 13.52 -6.13 6.38
CA SER A 470 12.93 -7.46 6.17
C SER A 470 11.50 -7.58 6.74
N CYS A 471 11.08 -6.61 7.56
CA CYS A 471 9.72 -6.51 8.09
C CYS A 471 8.76 -5.65 7.24
N ASP A 472 9.21 -4.94 6.19
CA ASP A 472 8.41 -3.95 5.44
C ASP A 472 7.15 -4.55 4.77
N SER A 473 7.22 -5.83 4.39
CA SER A 473 6.10 -6.55 3.76
C SER A 473 5.24 -7.33 4.77
N VAL A 474 5.62 -7.33 6.05
CA VAL A 474 4.94 -8.09 7.10
C VAL A 474 3.67 -7.37 7.50
N THR A 475 2.55 -8.08 7.40
CA THR A 475 1.24 -7.51 7.74
C THR A 475 1.21 -7.08 9.20
N ASN A 476 0.77 -5.84 9.42
CA ASN A 476 0.66 -5.18 10.73
C ASN A 476 1.99 -5.04 11.48
N SER A 477 3.13 -5.09 10.78
CA SER A 477 4.41 -4.69 11.36
C SER A 477 4.48 -3.17 11.39
N ASP A 478 4.59 -2.61 12.58
CA ASP A 478 4.72 -1.16 12.82
C ASP A 478 6.16 -0.79 13.19
N GLU A 479 6.92 -1.72 13.75
CA GLU A 479 8.31 -1.54 14.14
C GLU A 479 9.13 -2.82 13.91
N SER A 480 10.45 -2.70 13.87
CA SER A 480 11.36 -3.84 13.71
C SER A 480 12.60 -3.65 14.58
N VAL A 481 13.08 -4.74 15.18
CA VAL A 481 14.26 -4.74 16.04
C VAL A 481 15.18 -5.87 15.63
N SER A 482 16.47 -5.62 15.45
CA SER A 482 17.45 -6.63 15.08
C SER A 482 18.42 -6.94 16.22
N SER A 483 18.97 -8.15 16.20
CA SER A 483 20.11 -8.51 17.04
C SER A 483 21.14 -9.27 16.22
N SER A 484 22.35 -8.70 16.11
CA SER A 484 23.49 -9.37 15.49
C SER A 484 23.99 -10.56 16.30
N LEU A 485 23.85 -10.53 17.63
CA LEU A 485 24.23 -11.63 18.52
C LEU A 485 23.41 -12.90 18.24
N TYR A 486 22.13 -12.74 17.93
CA TYR A 486 21.21 -13.85 17.66
C TYR A 486 20.85 -14.00 16.18
N ASP A 487 21.51 -13.21 15.31
CA ASP A 487 21.29 -13.14 13.86
C ASP A 487 19.81 -13.19 13.46
N ARG A 488 19.01 -12.28 14.02
CA ARG A 488 17.57 -12.22 13.73
C ARG A 488 16.99 -10.83 13.79
N VAL A 489 15.85 -10.63 13.13
CA VAL A 489 14.97 -9.47 13.23
C VAL A 489 13.59 -9.86 13.76
N LEU A 490 13.08 -9.12 14.75
CA LEU A 490 11.71 -9.21 15.22
C LEU A 490 10.88 -8.14 14.50
N CYS A 491 9.80 -8.55 13.86
CA CYS A 491 8.78 -7.66 13.31
C CYS A 491 7.67 -7.50 14.35
N LEU A 492 7.45 -6.26 14.77
CA LEU A 492 6.64 -5.91 15.92
C LEU A 492 5.38 -5.16 15.49
N SER A 493 4.24 -5.55 16.06
CA SER A 493 2.94 -4.92 15.85
C SER A 493 2.50 -4.18 17.10
N TYR A 494 2.29 -2.87 16.99
CA TYR A 494 1.86 -2.06 18.11
C TYR A 494 0.41 -2.39 18.49
N GLN A 495 0.20 -2.72 19.76
CA GLN A 495 -1.12 -3.02 20.31
C GLN A 495 -1.79 -1.70 20.71
N SER A 496 -2.50 -1.09 19.78
CA SER A 496 -3.16 0.19 20.01
C SER A 496 -4.42 0.06 20.89
N SER A 497 -4.61 1.02 21.81
CA SER A 497 -5.89 1.20 22.50
C SER A 497 -7.03 1.58 21.54
N GLY A 498 -6.69 2.05 20.34
CA GLY A 498 -7.61 2.28 19.22
C GLY A 498 -8.24 1.01 18.65
N GLY A 499 -7.85 -0.18 19.13
CA GLY A 499 -8.38 -1.47 18.71
C GLY A 499 -7.87 -1.89 17.32
N THR A 500 -8.54 -2.87 16.70
CA THR A 500 -8.09 -3.42 15.40
C THR A 500 -8.20 -2.42 14.25
N ALA A 501 -8.97 -1.34 14.42
CA ALA A 501 -9.04 -0.26 13.44
C ALA A 501 -7.71 0.51 13.27
N TYR A 502 -6.76 0.38 14.20
CA TYR A 502 -5.42 0.95 14.07
C TYR A 502 -4.66 0.45 12.84
N HIS A 503 -4.87 -0.81 12.46
CA HIS A 503 -4.28 -1.42 11.26
C HIS A 503 -5.24 -1.42 10.05
N ALA A 504 -6.36 -0.69 10.12
CA ALA A 504 -7.28 -0.57 9.00
C ALA A 504 -6.57 0.06 7.78
N ARG A 505 -6.99 -0.34 6.58
CA ARG A 505 -6.51 0.15 5.30
C ARG A 505 -7.60 0.91 4.58
N GLN A 506 -7.23 1.69 3.57
CA GLN A 506 -8.20 2.31 2.67
C GLN A 506 -9.13 1.25 2.08
N GLY A 507 -10.43 1.52 2.12
CA GLY A 507 -11.47 0.59 1.68
C GLY A 507 -12.04 -0.30 2.78
N ASP A 508 -11.31 -0.51 3.88
CA ASP A 508 -11.83 -1.25 5.03
C ASP A 508 -13.00 -0.49 5.67
N CYS A 509 -13.85 -1.22 6.40
CA CYS A 509 -14.88 -0.61 7.21
C CYS A 509 -14.59 -0.77 8.69
N VAL A 510 -14.84 0.29 9.45
CA VAL A 510 -14.53 0.39 10.87
C VAL A 510 -15.72 0.89 11.66
N PHE A 511 -15.82 0.45 12.91
CA PHE A 511 -16.83 0.89 13.84
C PHE A 511 -16.30 0.91 15.27
N GLY A 512 -16.70 1.92 16.02
CA GLY A 512 -16.64 1.95 17.48
C GLY A 512 -17.88 2.67 17.99
N ALA A 513 -18.30 2.39 19.23
CA ALA A 513 -19.39 3.16 19.82
C ALA A 513 -18.96 4.62 20.01
N PRO A 514 -19.90 5.59 19.99
CA PRO A 514 -19.57 7.00 20.27
C PRO A 514 -18.85 7.15 21.61
N GLY A 515 -17.67 7.77 21.58
CA GLY A 515 -16.82 7.96 22.76
C GLY A 515 -16.02 6.72 23.19
N ALA A 516 -16.15 5.57 22.52
CA ALA A 516 -15.29 4.42 22.77
C ALA A 516 -13.86 4.70 22.31
N ASP A 517 -12.88 4.24 23.07
CA ASP A 517 -11.45 4.30 22.72
C ASP A 517 -11.11 3.29 21.64
N ALA A 518 -11.58 2.04 21.80
CA ALA A 518 -11.34 0.96 20.87
C ALA A 518 -12.35 0.93 19.73
N TRP A 519 -11.85 0.87 18.51
CA TRP A 519 -12.59 0.66 17.26
C TRP A 519 -12.14 -0.65 16.62
N SER A 520 -13.05 -1.27 15.88
CA SER A 520 -12.80 -2.55 15.21
C SER A 520 -12.98 -2.43 13.71
N THR A 521 -12.15 -3.13 12.96
CA THR A 521 -12.41 -3.47 11.56
C THR A 521 -13.58 -4.45 11.47
N GLN A 522 -14.50 -4.20 10.55
CA GLN A 522 -15.75 -4.96 10.36
C GLN A 522 -16.13 -5.03 8.88
N ALA A 523 -17.07 -5.90 8.53
CA ALA A 523 -17.66 -5.90 7.19
C ALA A 523 -18.40 -4.57 6.92
N CYS A 524 -18.32 -4.06 5.69
CA CYS A 524 -19.00 -2.83 5.30
C CYS A 524 -20.52 -3.00 5.34
N GLN A 525 -21.19 -2.16 6.12
CA GLN A 525 -22.64 -2.19 6.28
C GLN A 525 -23.16 -0.80 6.66
N THR A 526 -24.43 -0.55 6.41
CA THR A 526 -25.07 0.70 6.79
C THR A 526 -24.84 1.02 8.27
N GLY A 527 -24.37 2.23 8.56
CA GLY A 527 -24.14 2.71 9.92
C GLY A 527 -22.71 2.54 10.45
N ASN A 528 -21.83 1.82 9.75
CA ASN A 528 -20.39 1.88 10.02
C ASN A 528 -19.66 2.79 9.02
N PHE A 529 -18.35 2.96 9.20
CA PHE A 529 -17.58 3.91 8.40
C PHE A 529 -16.65 3.19 7.45
N LYS A 530 -16.64 3.59 6.18
CA LYS A 530 -15.59 3.23 5.22
C LYS A 530 -14.37 4.12 5.43
N VAL A 531 -13.19 3.52 5.44
CA VAL A 531 -11.91 4.22 5.48
C VAL A 531 -11.59 4.77 4.09
N LEU A 532 -11.60 6.10 3.97
CA LEU A 532 -11.24 6.82 2.75
C LEU A 532 -9.71 6.93 2.62
N ALA A 533 -9.02 7.15 3.72
CA ALA A 533 -7.58 7.28 3.78
C ALA A 533 -7.05 6.97 5.18
N VAL A 534 -5.77 6.60 5.23
CA VAL A 534 -5.01 6.35 6.46
C VAL A 534 -3.73 7.17 6.40
N TYR A 535 -3.54 8.04 7.38
CA TYR A 535 -2.29 8.78 7.55
C TYR A 535 -1.57 8.28 8.80
N ARG A 536 -0.27 8.01 8.68
CA ARG A 536 0.60 7.59 9.78
C ARG A 536 1.50 8.74 10.24
N GLY A 537 1.89 8.72 11.51
CA GLY A 537 2.73 9.74 12.15
C GLY A 537 2.04 11.10 12.29
N THR A 538 0.70 11.14 12.31
CA THR A 538 -0.05 12.39 12.40
C THR A 538 -1.44 12.19 12.99
N SER A 539 -1.92 13.22 13.68
CA SER A 539 -3.29 13.37 14.17
C SER A 539 -4.01 14.56 13.54
N ASP A 540 -3.42 15.18 12.51
CA ASP A 540 -3.94 16.37 11.83
C ASP A 540 -5.12 16.03 10.90
N HIS A 541 -6.33 16.15 11.43
CA HIS A 541 -7.56 15.83 10.71
C HIS A 541 -7.84 16.71 9.49
N THR A 542 -7.18 17.86 9.33
CA THR A 542 -7.37 18.73 8.15
C THR A 542 -6.94 18.04 6.86
N LYS A 543 -6.09 17.00 6.97
CA LYS A 543 -5.72 16.10 5.86
C LYS A 543 -6.92 15.36 5.26
N CYS A 544 -8.02 15.26 6.00
CA CYS A 544 -9.23 14.58 5.55
C CYS A 544 -10.20 15.49 4.77
N ASP A 545 -10.10 16.82 4.90
CA ASP A 545 -11.15 17.76 4.47
C ASP A 545 -11.47 17.74 2.97
N ASN A 546 -10.51 17.28 2.15
CA ASN A 546 -10.64 17.26 0.68
C ASN A 546 -11.09 15.91 0.12
N TRP A 547 -11.29 14.89 0.96
CA TRP A 547 -11.73 13.58 0.50
C TRP A 547 -13.22 13.61 0.11
N PRO A 548 -13.61 13.10 -1.07
CA PRO A 548 -15.02 12.98 -1.45
C PRO A 548 -15.80 12.18 -0.41
N HIS A 549 -16.97 12.69 -0.04
CA HIS A 549 -17.86 12.08 0.95
C HIS A 549 -17.24 11.90 2.35
N TYR A 550 -16.12 12.58 2.64
CA TYR A 550 -15.60 12.68 3.99
C TYR A 550 -16.62 13.37 4.90
N ASN A 551 -16.89 12.72 6.03
CA ASN A 551 -17.77 13.28 7.04
C ASN A 551 -17.34 12.95 8.48
N TYR A 552 -16.30 12.13 8.66
CA TYR A 552 -15.76 11.86 9.99
C TYR A 552 -14.28 11.51 9.96
N TRP A 553 -13.60 11.66 11.09
CA TRP A 553 -12.21 11.24 11.25
C TRP A 553 -12.03 10.53 12.58
N ARG A 554 -11.02 9.67 12.66
CA ARG A 554 -10.61 9.03 13.91
C ARG A 554 -9.10 9.08 14.04
N SER A 555 -8.64 9.76 15.09
CA SER A 555 -7.23 9.73 15.49
C SER A 555 -7.01 8.64 16.54
N MET A 556 -5.91 7.92 16.42
CA MET A 556 -5.42 6.91 17.34
C MET A 556 -3.98 7.28 17.69
N PRO A 557 -3.80 8.20 18.65
CA PRO A 557 -2.48 8.62 19.08
C PRO A 557 -1.78 7.50 19.86
N THR A 558 -0.46 7.46 19.74
CA THR A 558 0.37 6.43 20.33
C THR A 558 1.25 7.02 21.42
N ALA A 559 0.98 6.67 22.69
CA ALA A 559 1.70 7.23 23.83
C ALA A 559 3.20 6.92 23.73
N GLY A 560 4.03 7.97 23.83
CA GLY A 560 5.49 7.85 23.72
C GLY A 560 6.04 7.62 22.31
N HIS A 561 5.18 7.36 21.31
CA HIS A 561 5.60 7.00 19.95
C HIS A 561 4.78 7.76 18.90
N SER A 562 4.89 9.09 18.84
CA SER A 562 4.10 9.91 17.89
C SER A 562 4.31 9.54 16.42
N GLY A 563 5.44 8.90 16.06
CA GLY A 563 5.66 8.35 14.72
C GLY A 563 4.70 7.21 14.35
N LEU A 564 4.07 6.58 15.35
CA LEU A 564 3.08 5.52 15.21
C LEU A 564 1.64 6.05 15.30
N ASP A 565 1.42 7.36 15.39
CA ASP A 565 0.06 7.92 15.37
C ASP A 565 -0.67 7.54 14.09
N VAL A 566 -1.95 7.16 14.18
CA VAL A 566 -2.79 6.85 13.01
C VAL A 566 -3.99 7.78 12.97
N LEU A 567 -4.22 8.38 11.81
CA LEU A 567 -5.42 9.15 11.48
C LEU A 567 -6.19 8.44 10.36
N LEU A 568 -7.43 8.08 10.63
CA LEU A 568 -8.38 7.56 9.65
C LEU A 568 -9.30 8.68 9.17
N CYS A 569 -9.37 8.87 7.85
CA CYS A 569 -10.40 9.69 7.21
C CYS A 569 -11.56 8.77 6.83
N LEU A 570 -12.78 9.13 7.25
CA LEU A 570 -13.92 8.21 7.26
C LEU A 570 -15.12 8.80 6.51
N SER A 571 -15.86 7.90 5.87
CA SER A 571 -17.18 8.18 5.31
C SER A 571 -18.21 7.23 5.92
N MET A 572 -19.29 7.78 6.47
CA MET A 572 -20.44 6.98 6.90
C MET A 572 -20.97 6.16 5.72
N ASN A 573 -21.14 4.84 5.90
CA ASN A 573 -21.86 3.99 4.96
C ASN A 573 -23.37 4.21 5.13
N TYR A 574 -23.96 4.94 4.19
CA TYR A 574 -25.40 5.19 4.16
C TYR A 574 -26.17 3.97 3.60
N PRO A 575 -27.50 3.90 3.79
CA PRO A 575 -28.32 2.84 3.17
C PRO A 575 -28.27 2.86 1.65
N ASP A 576 -28.11 4.04 1.06
CA ASP A 576 -28.11 4.29 -0.37
C ASP A 576 -27.48 5.67 -0.68
N ASP A 577 -27.42 6.03 -1.96
CA ASP A 577 -26.68 7.20 -2.42
C ASP A 577 -27.36 8.54 -2.07
N ALA A 578 -28.63 8.52 -1.62
CA ALA A 578 -29.24 9.74 -1.08
C ALA A 578 -28.47 10.26 0.14
N GLY A 579 -27.81 9.39 0.90
CA GLY A 579 -26.97 9.79 2.02
C GLY A 579 -25.76 10.64 1.63
N TYR A 580 -25.29 10.53 0.39
CA TYR A 580 -24.16 11.31 -0.12
C TYR A 580 -24.60 12.52 -0.98
N ALA A 581 -25.82 12.49 -1.48
CA ALA A 581 -26.28 13.43 -2.49
C ALA A 581 -26.35 14.88 -2.01
N THR A 582 -25.95 15.79 -2.89
CA THR A 582 -25.98 17.24 -2.73
C THR A 582 -27.15 17.87 -3.47
N VAL A 583 -27.45 19.15 -3.20
CA VAL A 583 -28.53 19.86 -3.91
C VAL A 583 -28.19 19.98 -5.39
N ASN A 584 -29.18 19.73 -6.26
CA ASN A 584 -29.09 19.63 -7.71
C ASN A 584 -28.47 18.34 -8.26
N GLU A 585 -28.11 17.37 -7.41
CA GLU A 585 -27.61 16.08 -7.86
C GLU A 585 -28.76 15.22 -8.43
N CYS A 586 -28.48 14.51 -9.52
CA CYS A 586 -29.42 13.62 -10.18
C CYS A 586 -29.23 12.19 -9.69
N LEU A 587 -30.33 11.52 -9.33
CA LEU A 587 -30.32 10.15 -8.84
C LEU A 587 -31.34 9.30 -9.60
N LEU A 588 -31.05 8.01 -9.72
CA LEU A 588 -32.02 7.01 -10.12
C LEU A 588 -32.74 6.52 -8.85
N LYS A 589 -34.04 6.81 -8.77
CA LYS A 589 -34.93 6.29 -7.74
C LYS A 589 -35.62 5.02 -8.24
N SER A 590 -35.43 3.92 -7.54
CA SER A 590 -36.12 2.63 -7.77
C SER A 590 -36.73 2.13 -6.46
N GLY A 591 -38.07 2.10 -6.38
CA GLY A 591 -38.74 1.83 -5.10
C GLY A 591 -38.37 2.87 -4.05
N SER A 592 -37.85 2.46 -2.89
CA SER A 592 -37.34 3.35 -1.84
C SER A 592 -35.86 3.70 -1.96
N THR A 593 -35.13 3.08 -2.89
CA THR A 593 -33.67 3.18 -3.02
C THR A 593 -33.28 4.26 -4.01
N PHE A 594 -32.21 4.99 -3.68
CA PHE A 594 -31.59 6.00 -4.52
C PHE A 594 -30.19 5.59 -4.94
N THR A 595 -29.89 5.66 -6.23
CA THR A 595 -28.57 5.32 -6.77
C THR A 595 -28.05 6.48 -7.61
N ASN A 596 -26.81 6.89 -7.37
CA ASN A 596 -26.10 7.82 -8.24
C ASN A 596 -25.53 7.03 -9.42
N VAL A 597 -26.11 7.22 -10.61
CA VAL A 597 -25.67 6.57 -11.85
C VAL A 597 -24.71 7.44 -12.68
N GLY A 598 -24.11 8.46 -12.05
CA GLY A 598 -23.10 9.34 -12.65
C GLY A 598 -23.64 10.37 -13.65
N SER A 599 -24.93 10.32 -14.00
CA SER A 599 -25.51 11.25 -14.95
C SER A 599 -26.98 11.54 -14.72
N CYS A 600 -27.39 12.75 -15.10
CA CYS A 600 -28.80 13.12 -15.17
C CYS A 600 -29.55 12.33 -16.25
N GLY A 601 -28.91 11.95 -17.36
CA GLY A 601 -29.57 11.20 -18.45
C GLY A 601 -30.12 9.84 -18.00
N GLY A 602 -29.44 9.16 -17.08
CA GLY A 602 -29.88 7.88 -16.49
C GLY A 602 -30.72 8.02 -15.21
N SER A 603 -31.03 9.25 -14.78
CA SER A 603 -31.69 9.55 -13.52
C SER A 603 -33.12 10.03 -13.72
N ASN A 604 -34.04 9.60 -12.86
CA ASN A 604 -35.45 10.01 -12.90
C ASN A 604 -35.82 11.03 -11.81
N VAL A 605 -34.92 11.32 -10.88
CA VAL A 605 -35.11 12.36 -9.87
C VAL A 605 -33.90 13.29 -9.77
N TYR A 606 -34.12 14.47 -9.19
CA TYR A 606 -33.05 15.37 -8.77
C TYR A 606 -33.31 15.88 -7.36
N VAL A 607 -32.23 16.14 -6.63
CA VAL A 607 -32.28 16.64 -5.25
C VAL A 607 -32.58 18.13 -5.25
N THR A 608 -33.62 18.54 -4.52
CA THR A 608 -34.03 19.94 -4.39
C THR A 608 -33.64 20.56 -3.06
N GLY A 609 -33.29 19.74 -2.07
CA GLY A 609 -32.94 20.21 -0.74
C GLY A 609 -32.33 19.10 0.11
N ARG A 610 -31.50 19.48 1.07
CA ARG A 610 -30.90 18.56 2.04
C ARG A 610 -30.79 19.26 3.39
N THR A 611 -31.09 18.52 4.46
CA THR A 611 -30.85 18.92 5.85
C THR A 611 -30.26 17.76 6.64
N SER A 612 -29.45 18.06 7.66
CA SER A 612 -28.95 17.06 8.61
C SER A 612 -29.98 16.68 9.68
N THR A 613 -31.13 17.35 9.73
CA THR A 613 -32.25 16.96 10.60
C THR A 613 -32.99 15.77 9.99
N PRO A 614 -32.91 14.57 10.58
CA PRO A 614 -33.60 13.40 10.04
C PRO A 614 -35.12 13.54 10.29
N TYR A 615 -35.93 12.96 9.41
CA TYR A 615 -37.41 13.00 9.48
C TYR A 615 -38.05 14.40 9.28
N ASP A 616 -37.30 15.40 8.84
CA ASP A 616 -37.82 16.76 8.60
C ASP A 616 -38.53 16.84 7.24
N THR A 617 -39.68 16.15 7.14
CA THR A 617 -40.46 16.12 5.89
C THR A 617 -41.09 17.47 5.56
N ALA A 618 -41.33 18.32 6.56
CA ALA A 618 -41.85 19.67 6.39
C ALA A 618 -40.85 20.57 5.62
N PHE A 619 -39.54 20.39 5.83
CA PHE A 619 -38.49 21.07 5.07
C PHE A 619 -38.60 20.86 3.55
N CYS A 620 -39.13 19.71 3.10
CA CYS A 620 -39.27 19.42 1.67
C CYS A 620 -40.48 20.08 0.99
N GLY A 621 -41.41 20.65 1.78
CA GLY A 621 -42.63 21.27 1.28
C GLY A 621 -43.42 20.30 0.39
N THR A 622 -43.57 20.65 -0.89
CA THR A 622 -44.29 19.82 -1.88
C THR A 622 -43.42 18.78 -2.60
N SER A 623 -42.12 18.72 -2.29
CA SER A 623 -41.20 17.77 -2.91
C SER A 623 -41.29 16.41 -2.21
N GLY A 624 -40.93 15.33 -2.91
CA GLY A 624 -40.75 14.04 -2.25
C GLY A 624 -39.62 14.12 -1.22
N SER A 625 -39.65 13.25 -0.21
CA SER A 625 -38.61 13.19 0.82
C SER A 625 -38.12 11.76 1.01
N THR A 626 -36.85 11.63 1.40
CA THR A 626 -36.25 10.41 1.95
C THR A 626 -35.37 10.81 3.13
N TYR A 627 -35.23 9.95 4.12
CA TYR A 627 -34.46 10.26 5.32
C TYR A 627 -33.83 8.99 5.87
N TRP A 628 -32.74 9.18 6.62
CA TRP A 628 -32.14 8.11 7.40
C TRP A 628 -31.50 8.70 8.66
N ARG A 629 -31.44 7.89 9.72
CA ARG A 629 -30.78 8.24 10.97
C ARG A 629 -30.02 7.03 11.50
N SER A 630 -28.72 7.20 11.74
CA SER A 630 -27.94 6.23 12.49
C SER A 630 -28.38 6.21 13.96
N GLY A 631 -28.51 5.01 14.54
CA GLY A 631 -28.79 4.84 15.96
C GLY A 631 -27.62 5.30 16.83
N ASP A 632 -26.40 4.91 16.45
CA ASP A 632 -25.17 5.24 17.16
C ASP A 632 -24.65 6.65 16.82
N TYR A 633 -24.85 7.09 15.58
CA TYR A 633 -24.34 8.38 15.08
C TYR A 633 -25.43 9.33 14.56
N PRO A 634 -26.34 9.84 15.43
CA PRO A 634 -27.47 10.66 14.98
C PRO A 634 -27.12 11.88 14.14
N ALA A 635 -25.95 12.49 14.37
CA ALA A 635 -25.47 13.67 13.65
C ALA A 635 -25.22 13.43 12.15
N PHE A 636 -25.08 12.17 11.75
CA PHE A 636 -24.89 11.77 10.35
C PHE A 636 -26.21 11.48 9.63
N GLY A 637 -27.34 11.57 10.33
CA GLY A 637 -28.64 11.44 9.70
C GLY A 637 -28.93 12.58 8.73
N TYR A 638 -29.93 12.38 7.89
CA TYR A 638 -30.31 13.33 6.86
C TYR A 638 -31.80 13.28 6.56
N THR A 639 -32.31 14.37 5.99
CA THR A 639 -33.49 14.38 5.12
C THR A 639 -33.12 14.99 3.78
N VAL A 640 -33.42 14.29 2.69
CA VAL A 640 -33.18 14.71 1.31
C VAL A 640 -34.52 14.88 0.60
N CYS A 641 -34.69 16.04 0.01
CA CYS A 641 -35.86 16.41 -0.78
C CYS A 641 -35.55 16.19 -2.26
N TRP A 642 -36.51 15.64 -2.99
CA TRP A 642 -36.32 15.30 -4.40
C TRP A 642 -37.58 15.55 -5.22
N ARG A 643 -37.41 15.74 -6.53
CA ARG A 643 -38.50 15.84 -7.50
C ARG A 643 -38.22 14.95 -8.69
N TRP A 644 -39.29 14.47 -9.33
CA TRP A 644 -39.19 13.81 -10.63
C TRP A 644 -38.64 14.76 -11.67
N ARG A 645 -37.78 14.24 -12.55
CA ARG A 645 -37.22 14.97 -13.68
C ARG A 645 -38.09 14.87 -14.92
#